data_AF-A0A418X817-F1
#
_entry.id   AF-A0A418X817-F1
#
_cell.length_a   1.000
_cell.length_b   1.000
_cell.length_c   1.000
_cell.angle_alpha   90.00
_cell.angle_beta   90.00
_cell.angle_gamma   90.00
#
_symmetry.space_group_name_H-M   'P 1'
#
loop_
_entity.id
_entity.type
_entity.pdbx_description
1 polymer ?
#
loop_
_entity_poly.entity_id
_entity_poly.type
_entity_poly.pdbx_seq_one_letter_code
_entity_poly.pdbx_strand_id
1 'polypeptide(L)'
;MLEAYRKHIAERAAQGIVPQPLNAEQTAGLVELLKNPPAGEEALLVDLITNRVPPGVDEAAYVKAAFLSALAKGEVSSPLLDKKRAVELLGTMQGGYNIVTLVDLLDNAELAPVAADELKHTLLMFDAFHDVAEKAKNGNVHAKAVLQSWADGEWFKNRPTLADKISLTVFKVTGETNTDDLSPAPDAWSRPDIPLHALAMLKMARDGIEPDQQGAIGPLKQIETIRAKGFPIAYVGDVVGTGSSRKSATNSVLWFFGDDVPYVPNKRAGGFCFGSKIAPIFYNTMEDAGALPIEFDVSKLNMGDVIDVYPYAGKVTKHDSEEVLATFEMKTPVLLDEVRAGGRIPLIIGRGLTEKARAELGLPASNLFKLPEQPAASTKGYTLAQKMVGKACGVTGVRPGTYCEPKMTTVGSQDTTGPMTRDELKDLACLGFSTDLVMQSFCHTAAYPKPIDVTTHHTLPDFIMTRGGVSLRPGDGIIHSWLNRMLLPDTVGTGGDSHTRFPIGISFPAGSGLVAFAAATGVMPLDMPESVLVRFKGKLQPGVTLRDLVHAIPYYAIQAGLLTVEKKGKKNAFSGRILEIEGLEELTVEQAFELSDASAERSAAGCTIKLSKESIAEYLNSNITLLRWMIGEGYGDPRTLERRAQAMEAWLANPELMEADKDAEYAEIIEIDLADVKEPVLCAPNDPDDARLLSSVAGEKIDEVFIGSCMTNIGHFRAAGKLLEKVKGSIPTRLWLAPPTKMDAHQLTEEGYYGIYGKAGARMEMPGCSLCMGNQARVEAKSTVVSTSTRNFPNRLGDGANVYLASAELAAVASILGKLPTVEEYMVYAADIDSMAADVYRYLSFDQIAEFREAAANANIPVVQA
;
A
#
# COMPACT_ATOMS: atom_id res chain seq x y z
N MET A 1 25.17 -26.49 -9.79
CA MET A 1 24.74 -25.43 -8.85
C MET A 1 25.84 -24.40 -8.61
N LEU A 2 26.98 -24.74 -7.98
CA LEU A 2 28.04 -23.77 -7.62
C LEU A 2 28.59 -22.93 -8.78
N GLU A 3 28.86 -23.53 -9.93
CA GLU A 3 29.39 -22.80 -11.10
C GLU A 3 28.42 -21.72 -11.59
N ALA A 4 27.13 -22.07 -11.74
CA ALA A 4 26.09 -21.12 -12.11
C ALA A 4 25.92 -20.01 -11.05
N TYR A 5 25.99 -20.37 -9.76
CA TYR A 5 25.91 -19.39 -8.68
C TYR A 5 27.11 -18.43 -8.65
N ARG A 6 28.33 -18.92 -8.89
CA ARG A 6 29.55 -18.08 -9.02
C ARG A 6 29.45 -17.13 -10.21
N LYS A 7 28.93 -17.60 -11.34
CA LYS A 7 28.68 -16.75 -12.50
C LYS A 7 27.68 -15.63 -12.15
N HIS A 8 26.59 -15.96 -11.47
CA HIS A 8 25.61 -14.98 -10.98
C HIS A 8 26.22 -13.96 -10.01
N ILE A 9 27.08 -14.40 -9.08
CA ILE A 9 27.83 -13.49 -8.20
C ILE A 9 28.67 -12.52 -9.03
N ALA A 10 29.40 -13.00 -10.03
CA ALA A 10 30.22 -12.13 -10.88
C ALA A 10 29.38 -11.13 -11.69
N GLU A 11 28.25 -11.56 -12.24
CA GLU A 11 27.29 -10.72 -12.97
C GLU A 11 26.69 -9.60 -12.08
N ARG A 12 26.43 -9.92 -10.81
CA ARG A 12 25.89 -8.99 -9.80
C ARG A 12 26.97 -8.04 -9.26
N ALA A 13 28.17 -8.55 -9.01
CA ALA A 13 29.30 -7.76 -8.58
C ALA A 13 29.72 -6.72 -9.62
N ALA A 14 29.59 -7.03 -10.92
CA ALA A 14 29.81 -6.07 -12.01
C ALA A 14 28.85 -4.87 -11.98
N GLN A 15 27.70 -5.00 -11.31
CA GLN A 15 26.73 -3.94 -11.06
C GLN A 15 26.88 -3.33 -9.65
N GLY A 16 27.83 -3.79 -8.83
CA GLY A 16 28.03 -3.33 -7.47
C GLY A 16 26.98 -3.81 -6.47
N ILE A 17 26.26 -4.91 -6.77
CA ILE A 17 25.18 -5.44 -5.92
C ILE A 17 25.42 -6.89 -5.51
N VAL A 18 24.78 -7.31 -4.41
CA VAL A 18 24.83 -8.68 -3.89
C VAL A 18 24.05 -9.67 -4.75
N PRO A 19 24.38 -10.98 -4.74
CA PRO A 19 23.61 -11.99 -5.46
C PRO A 19 22.16 -12.08 -4.95
N GLN A 20 21.27 -12.62 -5.79
CA GLN A 20 19.90 -12.94 -5.37
C GLN A 20 19.89 -14.04 -4.30
N PRO A 21 18.83 -14.15 -3.48
CA PRO A 21 18.62 -15.32 -2.63
C PRO A 21 18.55 -16.61 -3.47
N LEU A 22 18.86 -17.74 -2.86
CA LEU A 22 18.73 -19.04 -3.51
C LEU A 22 17.27 -19.36 -3.72
N ASN A 23 16.94 -19.85 -4.91
CA ASN A 23 15.62 -20.42 -5.19
C ASN A 23 15.53 -21.89 -4.72
N ALA A 24 14.36 -22.51 -4.87
CA ALA A 24 14.13 -23.89 -4.43
C ALA A 24 15.04 -24.91 -5.13
N GLU A 25 15.25 -24.78 -6.44
CA GLU A 25 16.11 -25.68 -7.22
C GLU A 25 17.58 -25.58 -6.78
N GLN A 26 18.08 -24.35 -6.61
CA GLN A 26 19.43 -24.09 -6.12
C GLN A 26 19.60 -24.61 -4.70
N THR A 27 18.58 -24.45 -3.84
CA THR A 27 18.60 -24.96 -2.46
C THR A 27 18.61 -26.49 -2.45
N ALA A 28 17.87 -27.15 -3.34
CA ALA A 28 17.94 -28.61 -3.50
C ALA A 28 19.33 -29.06 -3.96
N GLY A 29 19.93 -28.35 -4.92
CA GLY A 29 21.31 -28.59 -5.33
C GLY A 29 22.34 -28.37 -4.20
N LEU A 30 22.11 -27.38 -3.34
CA LEU A 30 22.92 -27.12 -2.15
C LEU A 30 22.80 -28.24 -1.12
N VAL A 31 21.61 -28.81 -0.92
CA VAL A 31 21.39 -29.96 -0.02
C VAL A 31 22.26 -31.15 -0.43
N GLU A 32 22.34 -31.48 -1.72
CA GLU A 32 23.19 -32.58 -2.19
C GLU A 32 24.68 -32.30 -1.99
N LEU A 33 25.11 -31.04 -2.17
CA LEU A 33 26.48 -30.62 -1.87
C LEU A 33 26.79 -30.66 -0.37
N LEU A 34 25.82 -30.33 0.50
CA LEU A 34 26.00 -30.43 1.96
C LEU A 34 26.11 -31.89 2.43
N LYS A 35 25.49 -32.84 1.72
CA LYS A 35 25.66 -34.29 1.99
C LYS A 35 27.03 -34.80 1.54
N ASN A 36 27.53 -34.32 0.40
CA ASN A 36 28.81 -34.73 -0.20
C ASN A 36 29.64 -33.49 -0.62
N PRO A 37 30.28 -32.78 0.33
CA PRO A 37 30.93 -31.50 0.03
C PRO A 37 32.20 -31.70 -0.79
N PRO A 38 32.39 -30.91 -1.87
CA PRO A 38 33.67 -30.83 -2.54
C PRO A 38 34.72 -30.21 -1.61
N ALA A 39 35.96 -30.69 -1.68
CA ALA A 39 37.05 -30.19 -0.86
C ALA A 39 37.32 -28.70 -1.12
N GLY A 40 37.39 -27.91 -0.05
CA GLY A 40 37.65 -26.47 -0.09
C GLY A 40 36.40 -25.59 -0.27
N GLU A 41 35.21 -26.19 -0.39
CA GLU A 41 33.94 -25.47 -0.54
C GLU A 41 33.14 -25.41 0.78
N GLU A 42 33.63 -26.03 1.85
CA GLU A 42 32.86 -26.30 3.07
C GLU A 42 32.29 -25.04 3.71
N ALA A 43 33.13 -24.00 3.86
CA ALA A 43 32.72 -22.73 4.46
C ALA A 43 31.69 -22.00 3.59
N LEU A 44 31.82 -22.06 2.26
CA LEU A 44 30.87 -21.45 1.34
C LEU A 44 29.51 -22.16 1.44
N LEU A 45 29.48 -23.49 1.44
CA LEU A 45 28.22 -24.24 1.53
C LEU A 45 27.46 -23.94 2.84
N VAL A 46 28.19 -23.84 3.96
CA VAL A 46 27.61 -23.47 5.26
C VAL A 46 27.09 -22.03 5.24
N ASP A 47 27.81 -21.09 4.64
CA ASP A 47 27.32 -19.72 4.47
C ASP A 47 26.03 -19.65 3.63
N LEU A 48 25.99 -20.37 2.51
CA LEU A 48 24.83 -20.39 1.62
C LEU A 48 23.55 -20.87 2.33
N ILE A 49 23.63 -21.99 3.05
CA ILE A 49 22.45 -22.52 3.76
C ILE A 49 22.06 -21.64 4.95
N THR A 50 23.03 -20.96 5.57
CA THR A 50 22.82 -20.11 6.74
C THR A 50 22.21 -18.76 6.34
N ASN A 51 22.75 -18.10 5.31
CA ASN A 51 22.52 -16.68 5.04
C ASN A 51 21.87 -16.37 3.68
N ARG A 52 21.77 -17.34 2.76
CA ARG A 52 21.33 -17.09 1.37
C ARG A 52 19.98 -17.69 0.99
N VAL A 53 19.29 -18.34 1.91
CA VAL A 53 17.94 -18.88 1.70
C VAL A 53 16.90 -17.96 2.37
N PRO A 54 15.84 -17.53 1.66
CA PRO A 54 14.74 -16.77 2.28
C PRO A 54 14.13 -17.50 3.50
N PRO A 55 13.60 -16.77 4.49
CA PRO A 55 12.94 -17.36 5.65
C PRO A 55 11.46 -17.71 5.36
N GLY A 56 10.72 -18.11 6.39
CA GLY A 56 9.26 -18.18 6.33
C GLY A 56 8.74 -19.35 5.49
N VAL A 57 7.75 -19.06 4.66
CA VAL A 57 7.07 -20.06 3.79
C VAL A 57 7.45 -19.95 2.31
N ASP A 58 8.62 -19.40 2.01
CA ASP A 58 9.21 -19.45 0.67
C ASP A 58 9.49 -20.89 0.23
N GLU A 59 9.43 -21.16 -1.08
CA GLU A 59 9.67 -22.49 -1.64
C GLU A 59 11.10 -22.98 -1.36
N ALA A 60 12.10 -22.10 -1.33
CA ALA A 60 13.45 -22.44 -0.93
C ALA A 60 13.55 -22.72 0.59
N ALA A 61 12.79 -21.99 1.40
CA ALA A 61 12.68 -22.23 2.83
C ALA A 61 12.08 -23.62 3.11
N TYR A 62 11.09 -24.07 2.33
CA TYR A 62 10.55 -25.43 2.42
C TYR A 62 11.64 -26.49 2.26
N VAL A 63 12.45 -26.38 1.20
CA VAL A 63 13.56 -27.34 0.94
C VAL A 63 14.60 -27.30 2.06
N LYS A 64 14.97 -26.11 2.54
CA LYS A 64 15.89 -25.94 3.67
C LYS A 64 15.32 -26.58 4.95
N ALA A 65 14.08 -26.27 5.32
CA ALA A 65 13.43 -26.80 6.52
C ALA A 65 13.32 -28.33 6.48
N ALA A 66 12.93 -28.90 5.34
CA ALA A 66 12.83 -30.35 5.15
C ALA A 66 14.18 -31.04 5.37
N PHE A 67 15.26 -30.51 4.77
CA PHE A 67 16.61 -31.07 4.94
C PHE A 67 17.11 -30.96 6.38
N LEU A 68 17.00 -29.78 7.01
CA LEU A 68 17.43 -29.57 8.39
C LEU A 68 16.62 -30.43 9.37
N SER A 69 15.33 -30.61 9.11
CA SER A 69 14.48 -31.51 9.91
C SER A 69 14.93 -32.97 9.81
N ALA A 70 15.24 -33.44 8.59
CA ALA A 70 15.75 -34.79 8.37
C ALA A 70 17.13 -35.00 9.04
N LEU A 71 18.00 -33.98 9.04
CA LEU A 71 19.28 -34.02 9.78
C LEU A 71 19.04 -34.14 11.29
N ALA A 72 18.18 -33.29 11.86
CA ALA A 72 17.88 -33.31 13.29
C ALA A 72 17.28 -34.66 13.74
N LYS A 73 16.43 -35.27 12.89
CA LYS A 73 15.83 -36.60 13.12
C LYS A 73 16.80 -37.76 12.85
N GLY A 74 17.97 -37.50 12.25
CA GLY A 74 18.96 -38.53 11.90
C GLY A 74 18.56 -39.40 10.70
N GLU A 75 17.63 -38.93 9.87
CA GLU A 75 17.17 -39.60 8.65
C GLU A 75 18.17 -39.43 7.50
N VAL A 76 18.95 -38.34 7.55
CA VAL A 76 20.06 -38.05 6.63
C VAL A 76 21.28 -37.58 7.44
N SER A 77 22.44 -37.54 6.80
CA SER A 77 23.69 -37.07 7.40
C SER A 77 24.40 -36.04 6.52
N SER A 78 25.11 -35.11 7.14
CA SER A 78 26.04 -34.19 6.48
C SER A 78 27.35 -34.17 7.27
N PRO A 79 28.53 -34.21 6.62
CA PRO A 79 29.80 -34.01 7.30
C PRO A 79 30.02 -32.55 7.77
N LEU A 80 29.19 -31.60 7.35
CA LEU A 80 29.34 -30.17 7.68
C LEU A 80 28.35 -29.67 8.73
N LEU A 81 27.22 -30.37 8.90
CA LEU A 81 26.14 -29.97 9.82
C LEU A 81 25.76 -31.16 10.69
N ASP A 82 26.00 -31.04 12.00
CA ASP A 82 25.49 -31.99 12.97
C ASP A 82 24.02 -31.72 13.33
N LYS A 83 23.43 -32.60 14.13
CA LYS A 83 22.02 -32.49 14.54
C LYS A 83 21.73 -31.19 15.29
N LYS A 84 22.62 -30.78 16.20
CA LYS A 84 22.46 -29.56 16.99
C LYS A 84 22.47 -28.33 16.09
N ARG A 85 23.42 -28.25 15.17
CA ARG A 85 23.52 -27.15 14.20
C ARG A 85 22.31 -27.10 13.29
N ALA A 86 21.72 -28.24 12.94
CA ALA A 86 20.48 -28.27 12.17
C ALA A 86 19.30 -27.64 12.93
N VAL A 87 19.20 -27.89 14.25
CA VAL A 87 18.19 -27.26 15.12
C VAL A 87 18.41 -25.75 15.24
N GLU A 88 19.65 -25.30 15.47
CA GLU A 88 19.99 -23.88 15.49
C GLU A 88 19.59 -23.19 14.17
N LEU A 89 19.89 -23.80 13.02
CA LEU A 89 19.52 -23.26 11.71
C LEU A 89 18.01 -23.29 11.43
N LEU A 90 17.26 -24.23 12.03
CA LEU A 90 15.79 -24.19 12.00
C LEU A 90 15.28 -22.99 12.80
N GLY A 91 15.92 -22.66 13.93
CA GLY A 91 15.60 -21.48 14.75
C GLY A 91 15.74 -20.15 14.03
N THR A 92 16.64 -20.05 13.05
CA THR A 92 16.87 -18.80 12.31
C THR A 92 15.90 -18.56 11.15
N MET A 93 14.93 -19.44 10.90
CA MET A 93 14.05 -19.37 9.72
C MET A 93 12.83 -18.45 9.90
N GLN A 94 12.81 -17.65 10.97
CA GLN A 94 11.73 -16.72 11.39
C GLN A 94 10.41 -17.41 11.80
N GLY A 95 9.93 -18.38 11.01
CA GLY A 95 8.68 -19.11 11.23
C GLY A 95 8.24 -19.92 10.01
N GLY A 96 7.11 -20.61 10.09
CA GLY A 96 6.59 -21.44 9.01
C GLY A 96 7.05 -22.90 9.07
N TYR A 97 7.72 -23.39 8.03
CA TYR A 97 8.02 -24.83 7.86
C TYR A 97 8.98 -25.40 8.93
N ASN A 98 9.68 -24.54 9.68
CA ASN A 98 10.57 -24.94 10.77
C ASN A 98 9.85 -25.28 12.08
N ILE A 99 8.66 -24.71 12.32
CA ILE A 99 8.00 -24.70 13.63
C ILE A 99 7.65 -26.10 14.13
N VAL A 100 6.98 -26.91 13.28
CA VAL A 100 6.52 -28.25 13.67
C VAL A 100 7.69 -29.10 14.17
N THR A 101 8.81 -29.09 13.44
CA THR A 101 10.00 -29.85 13.85
C THR A 101 10.59 -29.32 15.16
N LEU A 102 10.68 -28.00 15.36
CA LEU A 102 11.20 -27.44 16.62
C LEU A 102 10.31 -27.84 17.81
N VAL A 103 9.00 -27.82 17.64
CA VAL A 103 8.04 -28.24 18.67
C VAL A 103 8.13 -29.74 18.94
N ASP A 104 8.22 -30.59 17.92
CA ASP A 104 8.42 -32.04 18.06
C ASP A 104 9.70 -32.38 18.83
N LEU A 105 10.79 -31.65 18.56
CA LEU A 105 12.09 -31.88 19.18
C LEU A 105 12.13 -31.54 20.68
N LEU A 106 11.12 -30.88 21.23
CA LEU A 106 10.99 -30.71 22.69
C LEU A 106 10.87 -32.04 23.43
N ASP A 107 10.48 -33.13 22.77
CA ASP A 107 10.40 -34.48 23.35
C ASP A 107 11.70 -35.29 23.16
N ASN A 108 12.70 -34.74 22.46
CA ASN A 108 13.99 -35.40 22.24
C ASN A 108 15.00 -35.00 23.32
N ALA A 109 15.44 -35.94 24.16
CA ALA A 109 16.32 -35.63 25.29
C ALA A 109 17.68 -34.96 24.91
N GLU A 110 18.21 -35.23 23.72
CA GLU A 110 19.47 -34.64 23.23
C GLU A 110 19.25 -33.22 22.70
N LEU A 111 18.16 -33.01 21.95
CA LEU A 111 17.92 -31.79 21.17
C LEU A 111 16.94 -30.80 21.81
N ALA A 112 16.15 -31.23 22.79
CA ALA A 112 15.13 -30.41 23.45
C ALA A 112 15.68 -29.12 24.10
N PRO A 113 16.89 -29.09 24.72
CA PRO A 113 17.46 -27.85 25.22
C PRO A 113 17.67 -26.82 24.09
N VAL A 114 18.20 -27.27 22.95
CA VAL A 114 18.51 -26.40 21.80
C VAL A 114 17.22 -25.94 21.13
N ALA A 115 16.27 -26.86 20.90
CA ALA A 115 14.98 -26.52 20.32
C ALA A 115 14.20 -25.52 21.19
N ALA A 116 14.26 -25.68 22.51
CA ALA A 116 13.67 -24.72 23.43
C ALA A 116 14.34 -23.34 23.33
N ASP A 117 15.67 -23.27 23.29
CA ASP A 117 16.38 -22.00 23.15
C ASP A 117 16.01 -21.26 21.86
N GLU A 118 15.83 -21.97 20.74
CA GLU A 118 15.36 -21.37 19.49
C GLU A 118 13.89 -20.92 19.56
N LEU A 119 13.00 -21.73 20.17
CA LEU A 119 11.57 -21.39 20.29
C LEU A 119 11.33 -20.17 21.19
N LYS A 120 12.16 -19.94 22.22
CA LYS A 120 12.06 -18.74 23.09
C LYS A 120 12.14 -17.42 22.33
N HIS A 121 12.79 -17.41 21.17
CA HIS A 121 12.98 -16.22 20.33
C HIS A 121 12.12 -16.23 19.05
N THR A 122 11.34 -17.29 18.83
CA THR A 122 10.46 -17.42 17.66
C THR A 122 9.12 -16.74 17.92
N LEU A 123 8.78 -15.71 17.13
CA LEU A 123 7.54 -14.94 17.32
C LEU A 123 6.36 -15.51 16.53
N LEU A 124 6.62 -16.04 15.33
CA LEU A 124 5.60 -16.53 14.39
C LEU A 124 5.09 -17.92 14.77
N MET A 125 4.68 -18.11 16.03
CA MET A 125 4.14 -19.36 16.54
C MET A 125 2.68 -19.58 16.13
N PHE A 126 1.91 -18.50 15.96
CA PHE A 126 0.47 -18.54 15.66
C PHE A 126 -0.27 -19.64 16.46
N ASP A 127 -0.88 -20.62 15.80
CA ASP A 127 -1.61 -21.69 16.46
C ASP A 127 -0.71 -22.78 17.08
N ALA A 128 0.53 -22.92 16.61
CA ALA A 128 1.50 -23.85 17.20
C ALA A 128 1.93 -23.45 18.63
N PHE A 129 1.52 -22.26 19.09
CA PHE A 129 1.51 -21.91 20.51
C PHE A 129 0.77 -22.98 21.35
N HIS A 130 -0.37 -23.47 20.87
CA HIS A 130 -1.19 -24.45 21.58
C HIS A 130 -0.47 -25.79 21.72
N ASP A 131 0.30 -26.20 20.72
CA ASP A 131 1.09 -27.45 20.77
C ASP A 131 2.17 -27.38 21.87
N VAL A 132 2.84 -26.23 22.01
CA VAL A 132 3.81 -25.99 23.10
C VAL A 132 3.10 -25.92 24.46
N ALA A 133 1.94 -25.24 24.52
CA ALA A 133 1.11 -25.16 25.72
C ALA A 133 0.66 -26.54 26.21
N GLU A 134 0.23 -27.41 25.31
CA GLU A 134 -0.17 -28.78 25.61
C GLU A 134 1.00 -29.61 26.14
N LYS A 135 2.16 -29.58 25.48
CA LYS A 135 3.36 -30.29 25.97
C LYS A 135 3.76 -29.82 27.37
N ALA A 136 3.68 -28.51 27.65
CA ALA A 136 3.96 -27.97 28.97
C ALA A 136 2.97 -28.44 30.04
N LYS A 137 1.66 -28.46 29.73
CA LYS A 137 0.61 -29.02 30.60
C LYS A 137 0.86 -30.49 30.90
N ASN A 138 1.33 -31.24 29.91
CA ASN A 138 1.68 -32.67 30.03
C ASN A 138 3.03 -32.92 30.71
N GLY A 139 3.69 -31.88 31.24
CA GLY A 139 4.86 -32.02 32.11
C GLY A 139 6.22 -31.85 31.43
N ASN A 140 6.28 -31.55 30.12
CA ASN A 140 7.54 -31.32 29.43
C ASN A 140 8.24 -30.05 29.97
N VAL A 141 9.43 -30.23 30.57
CA VAL A 141 10.17 -29.14 31.25
C VAL A 141 10.70 -28.08 30.27
N HIS A 142 11.01 -28.47 29.04
CA HIS A 142 11.50 -27.58 28.00
C HIS A 142 10.36 -26.72 27.45
N ALA A 143 9.20 -27.33 27.19
CA ALA A 143 7.99 -26.58 26.80
C ALA A 143 7.55 -25.57 27.87
N LYS A 144 7.61 -25.95 29.17
CA LYS A 144 7.37 -25.02 30.28
C LYS A 144 8.34 -23.83 30.27
N ALA A 145 9.63 -24.09 30.01
CA ALA A 145 10.63 -23.03 29.93
C ALA A 145 10.39 -22.07 28.74
N VAL A 146 9.93 -22.60 27.59
CA VAL A 146 9.54 -21.79 26.44
C VAL A 146 8.34 -20.88 26.77
N LEU A 147 7.26 -21.42 27.34
CA LEU A 147 6.10 -20.62 27.75
C LEU A 147 6.46 -19.54 28.77
N GLN A 148 7.29 -19.88 29.75
CA GLN A 148 7.73 -18.93 30.76
C GLN A 148 8.56 -17.79 30.13
N SER A 149 9.48 -18.12 29.22
CA SER A 149 10.29 -17.15 28.50
C SER A 149 9.44 -16.18 27.66
N TRP A 150 8.43 -16.70 26.95
CA TRP A 150 7.47 -15.85 26.23
C TRP A 150 6.69 -14.96 27.18
N ALA A 151 6.17 -15.51 28.29
CA ALA A 151 5.41 -14.76 29.28
C ALA A 151 6.25 -13.66 29.97
N ASP A 152 7.55 -13.88 30.11
CA ASP A 152 8.51 -12.92 30.65
C ASP A 152 9.03 -11.93 29.59
N GLY A 153 8.66 -12.10 28.32
CA GLY A 153 9.06 -11.26 27.20
C GLY A 153 10.56 -11.28 26.91
N GLU A 154 11.25 -12.41 27.10
CA GLU A 154 12.72 -12.50 26.89
C GLU A 154 13.13 -12.19 25.45
N TRP A 155 12.32 -12.58 24.46
CA TRP A 155 12.51 -12.22 23.05
C TRP A 155 12.68 -10.70 22.84
N PHE A 156 12.00 -9.88 23.65
CA PHE A 156 12.08 -8.43 23.60
C PHE A 156 13.22 -7.90 24.49
N LYS A 157 13.35 -8.43 25.72
CA LYS A 157 14.37 -7.99 26.68
C LYS A 157 15.80 -8.22 26.19
N ASN A 158 16.03 -9.27 25.41
CA ASN A 158 17.35 -9.60 24.89
C ASN A 158 17.77 -8.74 23.70
N ARG A 159 16.85 -7.94 23.14
CA ARG A 159 17.17 -6.97 22.08
C ARG A 159 17.68 -5.67 22.71
N PRO A 160 18.71 -5.03 22.11
CA PRO A 160 19.27 -3.79 22.63
C PRO A 160 18.20 -2.69 22.65
N THR A 161 18.18 -1.90 23.72
CA THR A 161 17.38 -0.68 23.77
C THR A 161 17.98 0.37 22.86
N LEU A 162 17.12 1.26 22.33
CA LEU A 162 17.60 2.44 21.63
C LEU A 162 18.51 3.26 22.56
N ALA A 163 19.61 3.79 22.03
CA ALA A 163 20.54 4.57 22.83
C ALA A 163 19.96 5.95 23.20
N ASP A 164 20.35 6.48 24.36
CA ASP A 164 19.94 7.82 24.81
C ASP A 164 20.44 8.94 23.90
N LYS A 165 21.57 8.70 23.23
CA LYS A 165 22.21 9.58 22.26
C LYS A 165 22.65 8.78 21.05
N ILE A 166 22.32 9.26 19.86
CA ILE A 166 22.68 8.64 18.59
C ILE A 166 23.32 9.70 17.70
N SER A 167 24.59 9.49 17.35
CA SER A 167 25.33 10.36 16.44
C SER A 167 25.10 9.91 15.00
N LEU A 168 24.61 10.81 14.15
CA LEU A 168 24.15 10.51 12.78
C LEU A 168 24.75 11.50 11.79
N THR A 169 25.03 11.05 10.56
CA THR A 169 25.33 11.94 9.43
C THR A 169 24.09 12.19 8.61
N VAL A 170 23.82 13.46 8.29
CA VAL A 170 22.64 13.88 7.53
C VAL A 170 22.81 13.65 6.03
N PHE A 171 21.89 12.91 5.40
CA PHE A 171 21.68 12.89 3.96
C PHE A 171 20.42 13.72 3.63
N LYS A 172 20.60 15.01 3.32
CA LYS A 172 19.50 15.97 3.12
C LYS A 172 19.03 15.99 1.66
N VAL A 173 17.74 15.79 1.44
CA VAL A 173 17.06 16.05 0.16
C VAL A 173 16.13 17.24 0.34
N THR A 174 16.46 18.37 -0.30
CA THR A 174 15.68 19.61 -0.18
C THR A 174 14.35 19.51 -0.92
N GLY A 175 13.31 20.18 -0.41
CA GLY A 175 11.96 20.18 -0.97
C GLY A 175 11.14 18.93 -0.61
N GLU A 176 10.30 18.50 -1.56
CA GLU A 176 9.45 17.33 -1.41
C GLU A 176 10.12 16.09 -2.00
N THR A 177 10.27 15.04 -1.19
CA THR A 177 10.63 13.70 -1.63
C THR A 177 9.35 12.89 -1.86
N ASN A 178 8.99 12.72 -3.13
CA ASN A 178 7.93 11.81 -3.52
C ASN A 178 8.46 10.36 -3.52
N THR A 179 7.59 9.39 -3.25
CA THR A 179 7.97 7.97 -3.32
C THR A 179 8.40 7.53 -4.73
N ASP A 180 7.98 8.21 -5.80
CA ASP A 180 8.49 7.99 -7.16
C ASP A 180 9.97 8.43 -7.30
N ASP A 181 10.45 9.38 -6.50
CA ASP A 181 11.86 9.78 -6.49
C ASP A 181 12.75 8.69 -5.89
N LEU A 182 12.22 7.99 -4.89
CA LEU A 182 12.91 6.90 -4.18
C LEU A 182 12.79 5.55 -4.90
N SER A 183 11.71 5.37 -5.65
CA SER A 183 11.36 4.14 -6.36
C SER A 183 10.61 4.49 -7.64
N PRO A 184 11.32 4.83 -8.74
CA PRO A 184 10.68 5.35 -9.95
C PRO A 184 9.74 4.34 -10.62
N ALA A 185 8.65 4.84 -11.23
CA ALA A 185 7.66 4.00 -11.90
C ALA A 185 8.24 3.07 -13.00
N PRO A 186 9.18 3.50 -13.87
CA PRO A 186 9.76 2.63 -14.91
C PRO A 186 10.52 1.40 -14.37
N ASP A 187 10.94 1.46 -13.10
CA ASP A 187 11.70 0.42 -12.39
C ASP A 187 10.81 -0.46 -11.51
N ALA A 188 9.48 -0.34 -11.60
CA ALA A 188 8.54 -1.10 -10.77
C ALA A 188 8.74 -2.63 -10.86
N TRP A 189 9.19 -3.10 -12.02
CA TRP A 189 9.47 -4.52 -12.30
C TRP A 189 10.59 -5.12 -11.43
N SER A 190 11.53 -4.31 -10.93
CA SER A 190 12.66 -4.79 -10.12
C SER A 190 12.42 -4.72 -8.62
N ARG A 191 11.27 -4.19 -8.16
CA ARG A 191 10.97 -3.95 -6.73
C ARG A 191 11.18 -5.14 -5.79
N PRO A 192 10.87 -6.40 -6.16
CA PRO A 192 11.15 -7.55 -5.30
C PRO A 192 12.65 -7.80 -5.08
N ASP A 193 13.49 -7.35 -6.01
CA ASP A 193 14.94 -7.42 -5.93
C ASP A 193 15.49 -6.13 -5.30
N ILE A 194 15.42 -6.04 -3.97
CA ILE A 194 15.74 -4.82 -3.21
C ILE A 194 17.11 -4.24 -3.60
N PRO A 195 18.23 -5.00 -3.65
CA PRO A 195 19.54 -4.45 -4.00
C PRO A 195 19.59 -3.87 -5.41
N LEU A 196 18.96 -4.55 -6.38
CA LEU A 196 18.89 -4.07 -7.76
C LEU A 196 18.03 -2.81 -7.87
N HIS A 197 16.86 -2.82 -7.24
CA HIS A 197 15.92 -1.69 -7.28
C HIS A 197 16.49 -0.45 -6.60
N ALA A 198 17.26 -0.62 -5.53
CA ALA A 198 17.88 0.48 -4.80
C ALA A 198 18.83 1.32 -5.67
N LEU A 199 19.41 0.76 -6.74
CA LEU A 199 20.23 1.52 -7.70
C LEU A 199 19.44 2.66 -8.36
N ALA A 200 18.11 2.54 -8.49
CA ALA A 200 17.26 3.55 -9.13
C ALA A 200 16.84 4.71 -8.19
N MET A 201 17.12 4.60 -6.89
CA MET A 201 16.75 5.62 -5.90
C MET A 201 17.43 6.95 -6.22
N LEU A 202 16.64 8.02 -6.36
CA LEU A 202 17.11 9.38 -6.68
C LEU A 202 17.98 9.45 -7.95
N LYS A 203 17.70 8.60 -8.96
CA LYS A 203 18.42 8.58 -10.23
C LYS A 203 18.21 9.82 -11.10
N MET A 204 17.21 10.65 -10.77
CA MET A 204 16.96 11.92 -11.44
C MET A 204 17.58 13.05 -10.62
N ALA A 205 18.52 13.79 -11.23
CA ALA A 205 19.17 14.93 -10.58
C ALA A 205 18.16 15.94 -10.02
N ARG A 206 18.52 16.50 -8.86
CA ARG A 206 17.80 17.58 -8.18
C ARG A 206 18.79 18.39 -7.35
N ASP A 207 18.32 19.50 -6.77
CA ASP A 207 19.15 20.33 -5.92
C ASP A 207 19.81 19.50 -4.79
N GLY A 208 21.13 19.61 -4.66
CA GLY A 208 21.94 18.85 -3.70
C GLY A 208 22.12 17.35 -3.97
N ILE A 209 21.55 16.78 -5.05
CA ILE A 209 21.64 15.34 -5.36
C ILE A 209 22.21 15.12 -6.76
N GLU A 210 23.34 14.41 -6.81
CA GLU A 210 24.09 14.11 -8.03
C GLU A 210 24.06 12.60 -8.31
N PRO A 211 23.18 12.12 -9.21
CA PRO A 211 23.14 10.71 -9.57
C PRO A 211 24.43 10.27 -10.27
N ASP A 212 24.91 9.07 -9.97
CA ASP A 212 26.09 8.50 -10.63
C ASP A 212 25.87 8.34 -12.15
N GLN A 213 24.64 8.05 -12.56
CA GLN A 213 24.21 8.05 -13.96
C GLN A 213 22.78 8.60 -14.08
N GLN A 214 22.62 9.81 -14.62
CA GLN A 214 21.32 10.47 -14.79
C GLN A 214 20.29 9.55 -15.46
N GLY A 215 19.17 9.33 -14.76
CA GLY A 215 18.06 8.50 -15.22
C GLY A 215 18.24 6.99 -15.06
N ALA A 216 19.40 6.53 -14.60
CA ALA A 216 19.72 5.10 -14.49
C ALA A 216 20.20 4.69 -13.09
N ILE A 217 21.18 5.40 -12.51
CA ILE A 217 21.79 5.06 -11.22
C ILE A 217 21.80 6.29 -10.32
N GLY A 218 21.30 6.11 -9.10
CA GLY A 218 21.27 7.09 -8.02
C GLY A 218 22.63 7.56 -7.52
N PRO A 219 22.66 8.39 -6.46
CA PRO A 219 23.86 9.08 -5.99
C PRO A 219 24.76 8.19 -5.11
N LEU A 220 25.20 7.04 -5.62
CA LEU A 220 25.96 6.04 -4.85
C LEU A 220 27.29 6.60 -4.33
N LYS A 221 28.03 7.36 -5.14
CA LYS A 221 29.28 8.01 -4.70
C LYS A 221 29.05 9.03 -3.60
N GLN A 222 27.94 9.76 -3.68
CA GLN A 222 27.57 10.73 -2.66
C GLN A 222 27.24 10.01 -1.35
N ILE A 223 26.47 8.93 -1.42
CA ILE A 223 26.16 8.07 -0.26
C ILE A 223 27.44 7.54 0.38
N GLU A 224 28.40 7.04 -0.40
CA GLU A 224 29.69 6.56 0.13
C GLU A 224 30.52 7.67 0.76
N THR A 225 30.50 8.88 0.20
CA THR A 225 31.17 10.06 0.78
C THR A 225 30.59 10.40 2.16
N ILE A 226 29.26 10.31 2.30
CA ILE A 226 28.57 10.51 3.58
C ILE A 226 28.89 9.36 4.55
N ARG A 227 28.88 8.11 4.09
CA ARG A 227 29.21 6.92 4.88
C ARG A 227 30.64 6.96 5.44
N ALA A 228 31.59 7.49 4.66
CA ALA A 228 32.99 7.63 5.05
C ALA A 228 33.22 8.51 6.29
N LYS A 229 32.21 9.28 6.75
CA LYS A 229 32.28 10.05 8.00
C LYS A 229 32.17 9.18 9.26
N GLY A 230 31.82 7.90 9.14
CA GLY A 230 31.91 6.92 10.22
C GLY A 230 30.70 6.85 11.16
N PHE A 231 29.63 7.59 10.89
CA PHE A 231 28.36 7.50 11.62
C PHE A 231 27.25 6.91 10.74
N PRO A 232 26.22 6.26 11.33
CA PRO A 232 25.01 5.90 10.59
C PRO A 232 24.38 7.12 9.91
N ILE A 233 23.67 6.88 8.81
CA ILE A 233 23.11 7.95 7.98
C ILE A 233 21.63 8.12 8.28
N ALA A 234 21.18 9.37 8.42
CA ALA A 234 19.77 9.71 8.49
C ALA A 234 19.29 10.29 7.15
N TYR A 235 18.17 9.77 6.63
CA TYR A 235 17.49 10.40 5.50
C TYR A 235 16.69 11.61 6.00
N VAL A 236 16.98 12.80 5.46
CA VAL A 236 16.35 14.04 5.93
C VAL A 236 15.72 14.77 4.74
N GLY A 237 14.47 15.25 4.87
CA GLY A 237 13.84 16.08 3.84
C GLY A 237 12.77 17.02 4.40
N ASP A 238 12.39 18.06 3.65
CA ASP A 238 11.41 19.04 4.17
C ASP A 238 10.01 18.41 4.21
N VAL A 239 9.61 17.73 3.12
CA VAL A 239 8.42 16.87 3.06
C VAL A 239 8.84 15.51 2.52
N VAL A 240 8.53 14.41 3.21
CA VAL A 240 9.03 13.07 2.87
C VAL A 240 7.90 12.06 2.66
N GLY A 241 8.00 11.28 1.58
CA GLY A 241 7.21 10.06 1.39
C GLY A 241 5.82 10.26 0.80
N THR A 242 5.55 11.39 0.15
CA THR A 242 4.26 11.65 -0.49
C THR A 242 4.00 10.71 -1.70
N GLY A 243 2.72 10.58 -2.07
CA GLY A 243 2.29 9.85 -3.26
C GLY A 243 1.95 8.38 -3.01
N SER A 244 2.68 7.48 -3.65
CA SER A 244 2.36 6.04 -3.72
C SER A 244 2.71 5.30 -2.42
N SER A 245 1.94 4.26 -2.08
CA SER A 245 2.21 3.36 -0.95
C SER A 245 3.35 2.34 -1.19
N ARG A 246 4.14 2.52 -2.25
CA ARG A 246 5.13 1.51 -2.69
C ARG A 246 6.19 1.30 -1.61
N LYS A 247 6.18 0.11 -0.97
CA LYS A 247 7.18 -0.27 0.05
C LYS A 247 8.62 -0.23 -0.46
N SER A 248 8.81 -0.37 -1.77
CA SER A 248 10.11 -0.26 -2.43
C SER A 248 10.83 1.07 -2.16
N ALA A 249 10.11 2.17 -1.94
CA ALA A 249 10.73 3.44 -1.55
C ALA A 249 11.46 3.32 -0.19
N THR A 250 10.77 2.77 0.81
CA THR A 250 11.38 2.43 2.12
C THR A 250 12.48 1.40 1.97
N ASN A 251 12.26 0.32 1.20
CA ASN A 251 13.27 -0.71 1.00
C ASN A 251 14.58 -0.14 0.42
N SER A 252 14.52 0.79 -0.55
CA SER A 252 15.71 1.44 -1.13
C SER A 252 16.44 2.31 -0.11
N VAL A 253 15.71 3.11 0.67
CA VAL A 253 16.29 3.95 1.74
C VAL A 253 16.98 3.08 2.78
N LEU A 254 16.31 2.03 3.26
CA LEU A 254 16.86 1.12 4.27
C LEU A 254 17.96 0.23 3.72
N TRP A 255 17.97 -0.07 2.43
CA TRP A 255 19.08 -0.78 1.79
C TRP A 255 20.39 -0.01 1.96
N PHE A 256 20.36 1.31 1.79
CA PHE A 256 21.56 2.13 1.96
C PHE A 256 21.83 2.53 3.42
N PHE A 257 20.79 2.78 4.22
CA PHE A 257 20.94 3.45 5.53
C PHE A 257 20.46 2.64 6.73
N GLY A 258 19.87 1.47 6.52
CA GLY A 258 19.47 0.53 7.57
C GLY A 258 20.53 -0.54 7.84
N ASP A 259 20.14 -1.50 8.66
CA ASP A 259 20.96 -2.60 9.17
C ASP A 259 20.56 -3.93 8.53
N ASP A 260 21.54 -4.83 8.38
CA ASP A 260 21.29 -6.20 7.92
C ASP A 260 20.39 -6.95 8.91
N VAL A 261 19.40 -7.68 8.41
CA VAL A 261 18.58 -8.58 9.22
C VAL A 261 19.27 -9.94 9.27
N PRO A 262 19.66 -10.45 10.45
CA PRO A 262 20.37 -11.72 10.56
C PRO A 262 19.62 -12.86 9.86
N TYR A 263 20.35 -13.64 9.05
CA TYR A 263 19.85 -14.82 8.32
C TYR A 263 18.76 -14.55 7.27
N VAL A 264 18.42 -13.28 7.00
CA VAL A 264 17.43 -12.89 5.99
C VAL A 264 18.17 -12.20 4.84
N PRO A 265 18.33 -12.87 3.68
CA PRO A 265 19.10 -12.31 2.58
C PRO A 265 18.42 -11.09 1.95
N ASN A 266 19.22 -10.10 1.59
CA ASN A 266 18.83 -8.96 0.74
C ASN A 266 17.69 -8.09 1.28
N LYS A 267 17.43 -8.12 2.59
CA LYS A 267 16.51 -7.21 3.27
C LYS A 267 17.23 -6.51 4.43
N ARG A 268 16.94 -5.23 4.59
CA ARG A 268 17.42 -4.40 5.70
C ARG A 268 16.25 -3.79 6.47
N ALA A 269 16.49 -3.53 7.75
CA ALA A 269 15.54 -2.94 8.69
C ALA A 269 16.24 -1.81 9.47
N GLY A 270 15.55 -1.15 10.39
CA GLY A 270 16.18 -0.08 11.19
C GLY A 270 16.35 1.22 10.40
N GLY A 271 17.37 2.02 10.76
CA GLY A 271 17.64 3.32 10.13
C GLY A 271 16.80 4.48 10.65
N PHE A 272 17.11 5.68 10.15
CA PHE A 272 16.57 6.96 10.66
C PHE A 272 16.02 7.82 9.52
N CYS A 273 14.82 8.37 9.72
CA CYS A 273 14.19 9.25 8.74
C CYS A 273 13.54 10.45 9.43
N PHE A 274 13.95 11.65 9.02
CA PHE A 274 13.48 12.89 9.61
C PHE A 274 12.90 13.81 8.54
N GLY A 275 11.85 14.53 8.90
CA GLY A 275 11.38 15.61 8.05
C GLY A 275 10.51 16.59 8.79
N SER A 276 10.33 17.80 8.23
CA SER A 276 9.36 18.74 8.78
C SER A 276 7.93 18.20 8.63
N LYS A 277 7.70 17.38 7.59
CA LYS A 277 6.49 16.59 7.41
C LYS A 277 6.82 15.24 6.78
N ILE A 278 6.22 14.17 7.27
CA ILE A 278 6.31 12.81 6.72
C ILE A 278 4.90 12.34 6.39
N ALA A 279 4.69 11.86 5.16
CA ALA A 279 3.40 11.37 4.75
C ALA A 279 2.99 10.12 5.57
N PRO A 280 1.71 9.96 5.97
CA PRO A 280 1.29 8.95 6.95
C PRO A 280 1.59 7.52 6.53
N ILE A 281 1.36 7.18 5.26
CA ILE A 281 1.62 5.83 4.73
C ILE A 281 3.12 5.53 4.79
N PHE A 282 3.97 6.50 4.45
CA PHE A 282 5.41 6.34 4.49
C PHE A 282 5.92 6.25 5.94
N TYR A 283 5.38 7.07 6.85
CA TYR A 283 5.65 6.98 8.29
C TYR A 283 5.38 5.57 8.81
N ASN A 284 4.19 5.04 8.54
CA ASN A 284 3.80 3.69 8.93
C ASN A 284 4.72 2.62 8.30
N THR A 285 5.08 2.78 7.03
CA THR A 285 5.97 1.83 6.34
C THR A 285 7.38 1.82 6.95
N MET A 286 7.87 2.98 7.43
CA MET A 286 9.17 3.11 8.09
C MET A 286 9.15 2.46 9.48
N GLU A 287 8.15 2.75 10.32
CA GLU A 287 8.05 2.15 11.67
C GLU A 287 7.76 0.63 11.60
N ASP A 288 6.97 0.16 10.63
CA ASP A 288 6.74 -1.27 10.40
C ASP A 288 8.04 -2.01 10.04
N ALA A 289 8.99 -1.32 9.40
CA ALA A 289 10.31 -1.84 9.02
C ALA A 289 11.40 -1.63 10.10
N GLY A 290 11.03 -1.16 11.29
CA GLY A 290 11.94 -0.95 12.42
C GLY A 290 12.74 0.33 12.37
N ALA A 291 12.50 1.21 11.39
CA ALA A 291 13.12 2.52 11.33
C ALA A 291 12.52 3.46 12.39
N LEU A 292 13.24 4.56 12.67
CA LEU A 292 12.77 5.63 13.54
C LEU A 292 12.37 6.88 12.72
N PRO A 293 11.10 7.01 12.29
CA PRO A 293 10.58 8.21 11.65
C PRO A 293 10.20 9.29 12.69
N ILE A 294 10.72 10.51 12.54
CA ILE A 294 10.40 11.63 13.45
C ILE A 294 10.11 12.91 12.64
N GLU A 295 9.02 13.59 12.99
CA GLU A 295 8.70 14.91 12.44
C GLU A 295 9.27 16.03 13.33
N PHE A 296 10.10 16.92 12.75
CA PHE A 296 10.59 18.14 13.40
C PHE A 296 11.18 19.12 12.38
N ASP A 297 11.44 20.38 12.78
CA ASP A 297 12.03 21.37 11.87
C ASP A 297 13.45 20.98 11.41
N VAL A 298 13.58 20.62 10.14
CA VAL A 298 14.86 20.23 9.53
C VAL A 298 15.55 21.40 8.80
N SER A 299 15.08 22.64 8.97
CA SER A 299 15.61 23.81 8.23
C SER A 299 17.07 24.12 8.52
N LYS A 300 17.56 23.75 9.72
CA LYS A 300 18.97 23.92 10.13
C LYS A 300 19.86 22.72 9.81
N LEU A 301 19.31 21.66 9.20
CA LEU A 301 20.05 20.46 8.85
C LEU A 301 20.45 20.47 7.36
N ASN A 302 21.74 20.34 7.10
CA ASN A 302 22.33 20.36 5.77
C ASN A 302 23.00 19.01 5.43
N MET A 303 23.21 18.78 4.13
CA MET A 303 23.90 17.59 3.64
C MET A 303 25.28 17.44 4.29
N GLY A 304 25.52 16.30 4.92
CA GLY A 304 26.77 15.95 5.57
C GLY A 304 26.97 16.50 6.98
N ASP A 305 26.01 17.25 7.55
CA ASP A 305 26.08 17.61 8.97
C ASP A 305 26.14 16.35 9.85
N VAL A 306 26.89 16.43 10.95
CA VAL A 306 26.87 15.39 11.99
C VAL A 306 26.06 15.94 13.17
N ILE A 307 25.04 15.19 13.58
CA ILE A 307 24.08 15.58 14.62
C ILE A 307 24.02 14.53 15.71
N ASP A 308 23.69 14.95 16.92
CA ASP A 308 23.33 14.06 18.02
C ASP A 308 21.81 14.13 18.24
N VAL A 309 21.13 13.00 18.06
CA VAL A 309 19.70 12.84 18.35
C VAL A 309 19.55 12.20 19.72
N TYR A 310 18.66 12.77 20.54
CA TYR A 310 18.33 12.27 21.87
C TYR A 310 16.86 11.83 21.89
N PRO A 311 16.55 10.57 21.53
CA PRO A 311 15.17 10.11 21.32
C PRO A 311 14.26 10.30 22.54
N TYR A 312 14.79 10.03 23.73
CA TYR A 312 14.04 10.14 24.99
C TYR A 312 13.91 11.57 25.51
N ALA A 313 14.82 12.46 25.12
CA ALA A 313 14.81 13.86 25.54
C ALA A 313 14.14 14.79 24.52
N GLY A 314 13.76 14.29 23.34
CA GLY A 314 13.07 15.08 22.32
C GLY A 314 13.91 16.23 21.76
N LYS A 315 15.24 16.04 21.60
CA LYS A 315 16.12 17.10 21.09
C LYS A 315 17.15 16.59 20.07
N VAL A 316 17.55 17.49 19.18
CA VAL A 316 18.63 17.33 18.20
C VAL A 316 19.64 18.43 18.41
N THR A 317 20.91 18.06 18.60
CA THR A 317 22.01 19.01 18.72
C THR A 317 23.02 18.83 17.60
N LYS A 318 23.85 19.85 17.37
CA LYS A 318 25.06 19.66 16.58
C LYS A 318 26.00 18.71 17.32
N HIS A 319 26.64 17.78 16.61
CA HIS A 319 27.56 16.83 17.21
C HIS A 319 28.71 17.54 17.93
N ASP A 320 29.12 17.01 19.09
CA ASP A 320 30.13 17.61 19.99
C ASP A 320 29.86 19.07 20.39
N SER A 321 28.58 19.47 20.42
CA SER A 321 28.13 20.80 20.81
C SER A 321 26.83 20.74 21.62
N GLU A 322 26.63 21.73 22.49
CA GLU A 322 25.37 21.96 23.22
C GLU A 322 24.36 22.77 22.39
N GLU A 323 24.72 23.17 21.17
CA GLU A 323 23.83 23.91 20.27
C GLU A 323 22.62 23.04 19.86
N VAL A 324 21.45 23.40 20.36
CA VAL A 324 20.18 22.77 19.98
C VAL A 324 19.75 23.26 18.60
N LEU A 325 19.69 22.33 17.65
CA LEU A 325 19.25 22.59 16.29
C LEU A 325 17.71 22.56 16.21
N ALA A 326 17.11 21.55 16.83
CA ALA A 326 15.66 21.35 16.88
C ALA A 326 15.24 20.58 18.15
N THR A 327 13.96 20.68 18.49
CA THR A 327 13.27 19.86 19.50
C THR A 327 12.08 19.16 18.84
N PHE A 328 11.66 18.03 19.39
CA PHE A 328 10.58 17.22 18.84
C PHE A 328 9.84 16.46 19.93
N GLU A 329 8.61 16.08 19.62
CA GLU A 329 7.84 15.11 20.39
C GLU A 329 7.69 13.83 19.57
N MET A 330 7.79 12.68 20.25
CA MET A 330 7.48 11.41 19.62
C MET A 330 5.98 11.35 19.36
N LYS A 331 5.57 10.87 18.18
CA LYS A 331 4.15 10.61 17.87
C LYS A 331 3.50 9.71 18.93
N THR A 332 4.24 8.71 19.40
CA THR A 332 3.83 7.81 20.48
C THR A 332 5.08 7.28 21.19
N PRO A 333 5.06 7.10 22.52
CA PRO A 333 6.17 6.45 23.22
C PRO A 333 6.36 4.99 22.78
N VAL A 334 5.34 4.35 22.19
CA VAL A 334 5.39 2.97 21.70
C VAL A 334 6.42 2.80 20.58
N LEU A 335 6.70 3.85 19.80
CA LEU A 335 7.69 3.82 18.72
C LEU A 335 9.08 3.34 19.20
N LEU A 336 9.43 3.62 20.46
CA LEU A 336 10.67 3.14 21.07
C LEU A 336 10.71 1.62 21.22
N ASP A 337 9.58 1.01 21.55
CA ASP A 337 9.45 -0.45 21.63
C ASP A 337 9.39 -1.06 20.23
N GLU A 338 8.82 -0.37 19.25
CA GLU A 338 8.77 -0.81 17.85
C GLU A 338 10.17 -0.93 17.27
N VAL A 339 10.99 0.12 17.41
CA VAL A 339 12.40 0.10 16.97
C VAL A 339 13.16 -1.03 17.67
N ARG A 340 12.99 -1.18 18.99
CA ARG A 340 13.64 -2.26 19.74
C ARG A 340 13.24 -3.65 19.24
N ALA A 341 11.97 -3.87 18.93
CA ALA A 341 11.47 -5.13 18.40
C ALA A 341 11.93 -5.41 16.96
N GLY A 342 12.52 -4.42 16.26
CA GLY A 342 12.87 -4.51 14.85
C GLY A 342 11.70 -4.19 13.91
N GLY A 343 10.69 -3.50 14.41
CA GLY A 343 9.50 -3.07 13.67
C GLY A 343 8.23 -3.18 14.51
N ARG A 344 7.23 -2.37 14.14
CA ARG A 344 5.89 -2.42 14.75
C ARG A 344 5.20 -3.77 14.55
N ILE A 345 5.32 -4.39 13.38
CA ILE A 345 4.74 -5.70 13.11
C ILE A 345 5.32 -6.80 14.03
N PRO A 346 6.66 -6.99 14.11
CA PRO A 346 7.26 -7.88 15.11
C PRO A 346 6.84 -7.59 16.54
N LEU A 347 6.72 -6.31 16.92
CA LEU A 347 6.26 -5.92 18.27
C LEU A 347 4.86 -6.43 18.56
N ILE A 348 3.91 -6.23 17.64
CA ILE A 348 2.51 -6.64 17.83
C ILE A 348 2.42 -8.17 17.98
N ILE A 349 3.10 -8.91 17.09
CA ILE A 349 3.10 -10.37 17.14
C ILE A 349 3.72 -10.87 18.45
N GLY A 350 4.91 -10.38 18.81
CA GLY A 350 5.61 -10.81 20.02
C GLY A 350 4.89 -10.40 21.31
N ARG A 351 4.26 -9.21 21.34
CA ARG A 351 3.42 -8.76 22.45
C ARG A 351 2.20 -9.67 22.60
N GLY A 352 1.52 -9.98 21.50
CA GLY A 352 0.39 -10.93 21.50
C GLY A 352 0.80 -12.32 21.99
N LEU A 353 1.96 -12.83 21.56
CA LEU A 353 2.52 -14.09 22.05
C LEU A 353 2.79 -14.05 23.56
N THR A 354 3.35 -12.94 24.05
CA THR A 354 3.60 -12.72 25.48
C THR A 354 2.31 -12.75 26.28
N GLU A 355 1.28 -12.00 25.85
CA GLU A 355 -0.01 -11.95 26.54
C GLU A 355 -0.73 -13.31 26.52
N LYS A 356 -0.70 -14.04 25.39
CA LYS A 356 -1.23 -15.42 25.33
C LYS A 356 -0.53 -16.35 26.32
N ALA A 357 0.81 -16.30 26.38
CA ALA A 357 1.59 -17.12 27.32
C ALA A 357 1.28 -16.76 28.79
N ARG A 358 1.14 -15.47 29.11
CA ARG A 358 0.77 -15.01 30.45
C ARG A 358 -0.62 -15.48 30.85
N ALA A 359 -1.60 -15.36 29.95
CA ALA A 359 -2.94 -15.85 30.20
C ALA A 359 -2.97 -17.37 30.43
N GLU A 360 -2.24 -18.14 29.62
CA GLU A 360 -2.11 -19.60 29.77
C GLU A 360 -1.46 -20.01 31.11
N LEU A 361 -0.52 -19.19 31.62
CA LEU A 361 0.11 -19.39 32.93
C LEU A 361 -0.67 -18.78 34.10
N GLY A 362 -1.83 -18.15 33.86
CA GLY A 362 -2.62 -17.48 34.90
C GLY A 362 -1.93 -16.24 35.50
N LEU A 363 -1.02 -15.61 34.76
CA LEU A 363 -0.32 -14.40 35.15
C LEU A 363 -1.13 -13.14 34.78
N PRO A 364 -0.97 -12.02 35.51
CA PRO A 364 -1.59 -10.75 35.14
C PRO A 364 -1.01 -10.23 33.81
N ALA A 365 -1.71 -9.33 33.13
CA ALA A 365 -1.22 -8.66 31.92
C ALA A 365 0.17 -8.04 32.12
N SER A 366 0.99 -8.02 31.07
CA SER A 366 2.36 -7.51 31.16
C SER A 366 2.40 -5.99 31.36
N ASN A 367 3.37 -5.51 32.13
CA ASN A 367 3.75 -4.10 32.19
C ASN A 367 5.09 -3.82 31.47
N LEU A 368 5.58 -4.79 30.69
CA LEU A 368 6.87 -4.71 29.99
C LEU A 368 6.83 -3.71 28.82
N PHE A 369 5.70 -3.66 28.10
CA PHE A 369 5.56 -2.89 26.88
C PHE A 369 4.93 -1.53 27.18
N LYS A 370 5.44 -0.50 26.51
CA LYS A 370 4.83 0.82 26.48
C LYS A 370 3.44 0.70 25.85
N LEU A 371 2.51 1.42 26.43
CA LEU A 371 1.16 1.54 25.93
C LEU A 371 0.97 2.92 25.30
N PRO A 372 0.16 3.02 24.23
CA PRO A 372 -0.31 4.29 23.70
C PRO A 372 -0.99 5.10 24.80
N GLU A 373 -0.74 6.41 24.84
CA GLU A 373 -1.45 7.29 25.76
C GLU A 373 -2.94 7.29 25.40
N GLN A 374 -3.79 7.04 26.39
CA GLN A 374 -5.22 7.12 26.18
C GLN A 374 -5.62 8.59 26.10
N PRO A 375 -6.34 9.02 25.04
CA PRO A 375 -6.81 10.38 24.96
C PRO A 375 -7.76 10.70 26.13
N ALA A 376 -7.87 11.98 26.46
CA ALA A 376 -8.76 12.45 27.50
C ALA A 376 -10.21 11.97 27.26
N ALA A 377 -10.90 11.60 28.34
CA ALA A 377 -12.31 11.23 28.25
C ALA A 377 -13.14 12.40 27.70
N SER A 378 -13.99 12.12 26.71
CA SER A 378 -14.90 13.10 26.10
C SER A 378 -16.33 12.59 26.14
N THR A 379 -17.26 13.48 26.48
CA THR A 379 -18.71 13.21 26.51
C THR A 379 -19.39 13.47 25.16
N LYS A 380 -18.64 13.90 24.14
CA LYS A 380 -19.18 14.24 22.82
C LYS A 380 -19.58 13.00 22.04
N GLY A 381 -20.34 13.16 20.98
CA GLY A 381 -20.59 12.10 20.02
C GLY A 381 -19.35 11.71 19.20
N TYR A 382 -19.47 10.67 18.38
CA TYR A 382 -18.45 10.17 17.45
C TYR A 382 -18.75 10.57 16.01
N THR A 383 -17.70 10.83 15.23
CA THR A 383 -17.82 10.99 13.78
C THR A 383 -18.19 9.66 13.10
N LEU A 384 -18.53 9.68 11.81
CA LEU A 384 -18.88 8.46 11.08
C LEU A 384 -17.68 7.50 11.02
N ALA A 385 -16.50 8.02 10.71
CA ALA A 385 -15.27 7.23 10.68
C ALA A 385 -14.95 6.61 12.05
N GLN A 386 -15.12 7.37 13.13
CA GLN A 386 -14.89 6.88 14.49
C GLN A 386 -15.83 5.74 14.87
N LYS A 387 -17.10 5.78 14.42
CA LYS A 387 -18.06 4.69 14.63
C LYS A 387 -17.74 3.45 13.80
N MET A 388 -17.35 3.62 12.53
CA MET A 388 -16.95 2.50 11.65
C MET A 388 -15.75 1.75 12.23
N VAL A 389 -14.70 2.47 12.65
CA VAL A 389 -13.55 1.88 13.33
C VAL A 389 -13.94 1.27 14.68
N GLY A 390 -14.82 1.93 15.44
CA GLY A 390 -15.39 1.41 16.68
C GLY A 390 -16.03 0.04 16.51
N LYS A 391 -16.94 -0.11 15.55
CA LYS A 391 -17.62 -1.39 15.24
C LYS A 391 -16.61 -2.48 14.88
N ALA A 392 -15.59 -2.16 14.08
CA ALA A 392 -14.55 -3.11 13.74
C ALA A 392 -13.69 -3.56 14.94
N CYS A 393 -13.67 -2.78 16.02
CA CYS A 393 -13.02 -3.08 17.29
C CYS A 393 -13.99 -3.60 18.38
N GLY A 394 -15.29 -3.74 18.08
CA GLY A 394 -16.30 -4.19 19.06
C GLY A 394 -16.72 -3.14 20.09
N VAL A 395 -16.50 -1.85 19.82
CA VAL A 395 -16.89 -0.71 20.69
C VAL A 395 -17.76 0.30 19.93
N THR A 396 -18.37 1.26 20.61
CA THR A 396 -19.26 2.25 19.96
C THR A 396 -18.52 3.23 19.06
N GLY A 397 -17.28 3.59 19.39
CA GLY A 397 -16.44 4.48 18.61
C GLY A 397 -15.01 4.57 19.16
N VAL A 398 -14.06 4.92 18.30
CA VAL A 398 -12.64 5.12 18.68
C VAL A 398 -12.31 6.61 18.61
N ARG A 399 -11.64 7.15 19.64
CA ARG A 399 -11.25 8.57 19.68
C ARG A 399 -9.92 8.80 18.97
N PRO A 400 -9.69 10.00 18.40
CA PRO A 400 -8.37 10.36 17.87
C PRO A 400 -7.26 10.17 18.92
N GLY A 401 -6.12 9.64 18.49
CA GLY A 401 -4.99 9.28 19.34
C GLY A 401 -5.11 7.91 20.02
N THR A 402 -6.30 7.29 20.06
CA THR A 402 -6.45 5.92 20.58
C THR A 402 -5.87 4.92 19.60
N TYR A 403 -4.94 4.09 20.07
CA TYR A 403 -4.54 2.88 19.36
C TYR A 403 -5.65 1.83 19.38
N CYS A 404 -5.87 1.20 18.23
CA CYS A 404 -6.82 0.12 18.06
C CYS A 404 -6.37 -0.85 16.97
N GLU A 405 -7.00 -2.01 16.93
CA GLU A 405 -6.74 -3.08 15.95
C GLU A 405 -8.04 -3.46 15.24
N PRO A 406 -8.60 -2.60 14.37
CA PRO A 406 -9.85 -2.90 13.67
C PRO A 406 -9.76 -4.20 12.87
N LYS A 407 -10.85 -4.97 12.89
CA LYS A 407 -11.04 -6.10 11.97
C LYS A 407 -11.02 -5.62 10.52
N MET A 408 -10.20 -6.27 9.70
CA MET A 408 -10.12 -6.07 8.25
C MET A 408 -11.17 -6.95 7.56
N THR A 409 -12.17 -6.31 6.96
CA THR A 409 -13.21 -7.01 6.19
C THR A 409 -12.78 -7.22 4.74
N THR A 410 -12.11 -6.22 4.15
CA THR A 410 -11.65 -6.26 2.76
C THR A 410 -10.23 -5.75 2.63
N VAL A 411 -9.38 -6.49 1.93
CA VAL A 411 -8.00 -6.13 1.60
C VAL A 411 -7.77 -6.17 0.09
N GLY A 412 -7.30 -5.06 -0.48
CA GLY A 412 -6.95 -4.95 -1.90
C GLY A 412 -5.44 -5.11 -2.17
N SER A 413 -5.08 -5.79 -3.27
CA SER A 413 -3.72 -5.91 -3.78
C SER A 413 -3.69 -5.73 -5.31
N GLN A 414 -2.62 -5.13 -5.82
CA GLN A 414 -2.41 -4.87 -7.25
C GLN A 414 -1.03 -5.36 -7.70
N ASP A 415 -0.77 -5.43 -8.99
CA ASP A 415 0.33 -6.17 -9.62
C ASP A 415 1.73 -5.53 -9.54
N THR A 416 1.86 -4.28 -9.11
CA THR A 416 3.16 -3.61 -8.91
C THR A 416 3.60 -3.54 -7.45
N THR A 417 2.68 -3.75 -6.51
CA THR A 417 2.96 -3.94 -5.08
C THR A 417 2.78 -5.39 -4.65
N GLY A 418 1.96 -6.16 -5.36
CA GLY A 418 1.62 -7.55 -5.12
C GLY A 418 2.84 -8.47 -5.00
N PRO A 419 3.86 -8.39 -5.87
CA PRO A 419 5.11 -9.14 -5.69
C PRO A 419 5.81 -8.86 -4.34
N MET A 420 5.84 -7.60 -3.88
CA MET A 420 6.38 -7.29 -2.55
C MET A 420 5.45 -7.80 -1.44
N THR A 421 4.14 -7.65 -1.58
CA THR A 421 3.16 -8.16 -0.61
C THR A 421 3.25 -9.68 -0.48
N ARG A 422 3.46 -10.40 -1.58
CA ARG A 422 3.75 -11.84 -1.59
C ARG A 422 4.99 -12.16 -0.75
N ASP A 423 6.07 -11.42 -0.95
CA ASP A 423 7.33 -11.67 -0.23
C ASP A 423 7.19 -11.35 1.27
N GLU A 424 6.47 -10.28 1.64
CA GLU A 424 6.14 -10.00 3.04
C GLU A 424 5.20 -11.07 3.66
N LEU A 425 4.25 -11.62 2.89
CA LEU A 425 3.41 -12.75 3.33
C LEU A 425 4.23 -14.03 3.54
N LYS A 426 5.25 -14.27 2.71
CA LYS A 426 6.18 -15.39 2.89
C LYS A 426 6.97 -15.23 4.18
N ASP A 427 7.50 -14.04 4.44
CA ASP A 427 8.26 -13.74 5.66
C ASP A 427 7.40 -13.83 6.93
N LEU A 428 6.12 -13.47 6.84
CA LEU A 428 5.14 -13.65 7.92
C LEU A 428 4.63 -15.08 8.09
N ALA A 429 5.18 -16.04 7.33
CA ALA A 429 4.76 -17.44 7.34
C ALA A 429 3.27 -17.66 7.05
N CYS A 430 2.66 -16.79 6.23
CA CYS A 430 1.23 -16.84 5.94
C CYS A 430 0.90 -17.96 4.94
N LEU A 431 0.16 -18.98 5.41
CA LEU A 431 -0.36 -20.09 4.60
C LEU A 431 -1.85 -19.95 4.24
N GLY A 432 -2.57 -19.01 4.87
CA GLY A 432 -3.98 -18.72 4.58
C GLY A 432 -4.35 -17.34 5.13
N PHE A 433 -5.32 -16.68 4.49
CA PHE A 433 -5.79 -15.37 4.94
C PHE A 433 -6.86 -15.51 6.02
N SER A 434 -6.73 -14.71 7.08
CA SER A 434 -7.77 -14.55 8.11
C SER A 434 -8.71 -13.39 7.82
N THR A 435 -8.29 -12.46 6.94
CA THR A 435 -9.19 -11.43 6.40
C THR A 435 -10.31 -12.10 5.60
N ASP A 436 -11.53 -11.56 5.74
CA ASP A 436 -12.73 -12.12 5.11
C ASP A 436 -12.71 -12.06 3.57
N LEU A 437 -12.15 -11.01 2.97
CA LEU A 437 -11.89 -10.96 1.53
C LEU A 437 -10.54 -10.31 1.24
N VAL A 438 -9.68 -11.03 0.51
CA VAL A 438 -8.43 -10.49 -0.08
C VAL A 438 -8.55 -10.59 -1.60
N MET A 439 -8.35 -9.48 -2.32
CA MET A 439 -8.46 -9.44 -3.78
C MET A 439 -7.15 -8.98 -4.44
N GLN A 440 -6.71 -9.67 -5.49
CA GLN A 440 -5.56 -9.32 -6.32
C GLN A 440 -5.99 -8.91 -7.73
N SER A 441 -5.50 -7.77 -8.24
CA SER A 441 -5.69 -7.32 -9.62
C SER A 441 -4.43 -7.39 -10.49
N PHE A 442 -4.59 -7.24 -11.81
CA PHE A 442 -3.49 -7.14 -12.79
C PHE A 442 -3.72 -5.96 -13.73
N CYS A 443 -3.69 -4.74 -13.17
CA CYS A 443 -4.14 -3.54 -13.88
C CYS A 443 -3.03 -2.57 -14.27
N HIS A 444 -1.86 -2.63 -13.62
CA HIS A 444 -0.76 -1.71 -13.87
C HIS A 444 0.24 -2.23 -14.91
N THR A 445 0.27 -3.54 -15.13
CA THR A 445 1.28 -4.21 -15.97
C THR A 445 0.70 -5.00 -17.15
N ALA A 446 -0.62 -5.05 -17.30
CA ALA A 446 -1.28 -5.89 -18.32
C ALA A 446 -1.13 -5.37 -19.77
N ALA A 447 -0.97 -4.06 -19.97
CA ALA A 447 -1.02 -3.48 -21.32
C ALA A 447 0.24 -3.78 -22.15
N TYR A 448 1.42 -3.68 -21.55
CA TYR A 448 2.70 -3.90 -22.22
C TYR A 448 3.67 -4.71 -21.33
N PRO A 449 3.33 -5.97 -21.01
CA PRO A 449 4.05 -6.74 -20.00
C PRO A 449 5.49 -7.04 -20.42
N LYS A 450 6.44 -6.79 -19.51
CA LYS A 450 7.81 -7.29 -19.61
C LYS A 450 7.83 -8.79 -19.27
N PRO A 451 8.89 -9.55 -19.61
CA PRO A 451 8.98 -10.98 -19.28
C PRO A 451 8.77 -11.29 -17.78
N ILE A 452 9.24 -10.41 -16.90
CA ILE A 452 9.04 -10.53 -15.45
C ILE A 452 7.59 -10.24 -15.00
N ASP A 453 6.89 -9.36 -15.72
CA ASP A 453 5.46 -9.10 -15.49
C ASP A 453 4.65 -10.32 -15.89
N VAL A 454 4.98 -10.96 -17.03
CA VAL A 454 4.37 -12.23 -17.46
C VAL A 454 4.59 -13.33 -16.42
N THR A 455 5.80 -13.41 -15.83
CA THR A 455 6.06 -14.35 -14.72
C THR A 455 5.16 -14.06 -13.52
N THR A 456 4.96 -12.78 -13.20
CA THR A 456 4.03 -12.35 -12.13
C THR A 456 2.60 -12.75 -12.45
N HIS A 457 2.14 -12.56 -13.70
CA HIS A 457 0.79 -12.94 -14.16
C HIS A 457 0.54 -14.44 -14.05
N HIS A 458 1.58 -15.27 -14.14
CA HIS A 458 1.46 -16.73 -14.01
C HIS A 458 1.61 -17.27 -12.59
N THR A 459 2.27 -16.53 -11.69
CA THR A 459 2.62 -17.06 -10.34
C THR A 459 1.84 -16.41 -9.21
N LEU A 460 1.50 -15.13 -9.34
CA LEU A 460 0.80 -14.39 -8.29
C LEU A 460 -0.67 -14.83 -8.10
N PRO A 461 -1.45 -15.20 -9.14
CA PRO A 461 -2.81 -15.68 -8.95
C PRO A 461 -2.87 -16.90 -8.01
N ASP A 462 -2.08 -17.94 -8.30
CA ASP A 462 -2.09 -19.18 -7.51
C ASP A 462 -1.63 -18.93 -6.08
N PHE A 463 -0.64 -18.05 -5.88
CA PHE A 463 -0.19 -17.67 -4.53
C PHE A 463 -1.32 -17.07 -3.69
N ILE A 464 -2.17 -16.23 -4.29
CA ILE A 464 -3.31 -15.59 -3.63
C ILE A 464 -4.46 -16.59 -3.42
N MET A 465 -4.81 -17.35 -4.45
CA MET A 465 -5.93 -18.30 -4.40
C MET A 465 -5.69 -19.46 -3.42
N THR A 466 -4.47 -19.97 -3.34
CA THR A 466 -4.12 -21.04 -2.37
C THR A 466 -4.24 -20.59 -0.91
N ARG A 467 -4.38 -19.28 -0.66
CA ARG A 467 -4.60 -18.68 0.66
C ARG A 467 -6.05 -18.25 0.90
N GLY A 468 -6.97 -18.56 -0.02
CA GLY A 468 -8.37 -18.17 0.04
C GLY A 468 -8.66 -16.76 -0.49
N GLY A 469 -7.74 -16.17 -1.27
CA GLY A 469 -7.96 -14.88 -1.91
C GLY A 469 -8.59 -14.99 -3.30
N VAL A 470 -9.24 -13.91 -3.75
CA VAL A 470 -9.80 -13.76 -5.10
C VAL A 470 -8.72 -13.16 -6.01
N SER A 471 -8.49 -13.77 -7.16
CA SER A 471 -7.60 -13.24 -8.19
C SER A 471 -8.37 -12.83 -9.43
N LEU A 472 -8.20 -11.58 -9.86
CA LEU A 472 -8.59 -11.14 -11.19
C LEU A 472 -7.57 -11.60 -12.24
N ARG A 473 -7.81 -11.26 -13.50
CA ARG A 473 -6.98 -11.64 -14.65
C ARG A 473 -6.40 -10.40 -15.35
N PRO A 474 -5.23 -10.49 -16.01
CA PRO A 474 -4.74 -9.43 -16.88
C PRO A 474 -5.80 -9.04 -17.93
N GLY A 475 -6.10 -7.75 -18.03
CA GLY A 475 -7.14 -7.22 -18.94
C GLY A 475 -8.55 -7.10 -18.33
N ASP A 476 -8.78 -7.56 -17.10
CA ASP A 476 -10.05 -7.30 -16.39
C ASP A 476 -10.24 -5.82 -16.04
N GLY A 477 -9.13 -5.12 -15.77
CA GLY A 477 -9.10 -3.69 -15.50
C GLY A 477 -8.72 -3.33 -14.06
N ILE A 478 -8.97 -2.07 -13.72
CA ILE A 478 -8.44 -1.35 -12.56
C ILE A 478 -8.93 -1.96 -11.23
N ILE A 479 -7.99 -2.15 -10.29
CA ILE A 479 -8.25 -2.71 -8.94
C ILE A 479 -9.51 -2.17 -8.30
N HIS A 480 -9.65 -0.84 -8.19
CA HIS A 480 -10.70 -0.22 -7.38
C HIS A 480 -12.09 -0.34 -8.00
N SER A 481 -12.19 -0.36 -9.34
CA SER A 481 -13.44 -0.59 -10.06
C SER A 481 -14.02 -1.99 -9.83
N TRP A 482 -13.18 -2.95 -9.44
CA TRP A 482 -13.57 -4.30 -9.02
C TRP A 482 -13.71 -4.41 -7.51
N LEU A 483 -12.71 -3.95 -6.75
CA LEU A 483 -12.67 -4.03 -5.29
C LEU A 483 -13.87 -3.34 -4.65
N ASN A 484 -14.26 -2.16 -5.16
CA ASN A 484 -15.41 -1.41 -4.65
C ASN A 484 -16.72 -2.20 -4.79
N ARG A 485 -16.82 -3.06 -5.82
CA ARG A 485 -17.95 -3.98 -6.02
C ARG A 485 -17.92 -5.20 -5.10
N MET A 486 -16.93 -5.31 -4.21
CA MET A 486 -16.77 -6.40 -3.24
C MET A 486 -16.85 -5.92 -1.79
N LEU A 487 -17.24 -4.66 -1.56
CA LEU A 487 -17.28 -4.05 -0.23
C LEU A 487 -18.58 -4.35 0.50
N LEU A 488 -18.53 -4.25 1.83
CA LEU A 488 -19.70 -4.22 2.70
C LEU A 488 -19.82 -2.84 3.36
N PRO A 489 -21.03 -2.24 3.44
CA PRO A 489 -21.23 -0.96 4.10
C PRO A 489 -20.78 -0.97 5.57
N ASP A 490 -20.30 0.18 6.07
CA ASP A 490 -19.83 0.40 7.45
C ASP A 490 -18.75 -0.57 7.94
N THR A 491 -17.96 -1.15 7.03
CA THR A 491 -16.82 -2.01 7.38
C THR A 491 -15.49 -1.31 7.11
N VAL A 492 -14.43 -1.84 7.74
CA VAL A 492 -13.07 -1.32 7.64
C VAL A 492 -12.22 -2.24 6.76
N GLY A 493 -11.32 -1.66 5.98
CA GLY A 493 -10.31 -2.42 5.25
C GLY A 493 -9.03 -1.65 4.94
N THR A 494 -8.20 -2.24 4.09
CA THR A 494 -6.93 -1.66 3.64
C THR A 494 -6.59 -2.14 2.23
N GLY A 495 -5.47 -1.67 1.68
CA GLY A 495 -4.94 -2.20 0.45
C GLY A 495 -3.53 -1.70 0.13
N GLY A 496 -2.82 -2.51 -0.67
CA GLY A 496 -1.48 -2.24 -1.18
C GLY A 496 -1.45 -1.19 -2.29
N ASP A 497 -2.33 -0.20 -2.21
CA ASP A 497 -2.46 0.90 -3.15
C ASP A 497 -3.02 2.14 -2.45
N SER A 498 -2.38 3.30 -2.63
CA SER A 498 -2.75 4.55 -1.97
C SER A 498 -4.15 5.07 -2.31
N HIS A 499 -4.76 4.58 -3.40
CA HIS A 499 -6.11 4.92 -3.83
C HIS A 499 -7.15 3.88 -3.40
N THR A 500 -6.77 2.96 -2.49
CA THR A 500 -7.74 2.10 -1.80
C THR A 500 -8.56 2.98 -0.84
N ARG A 501 -9.58 3.65 -1.37
CA ARG A 501 -10.42 4.65 -0.69
C ARG A 501 -11.89 4.27 -0.83
N PHE A 502 -12.35 3.39 0.06
CA PHE A 502 -13.66 2.78 -0.06
C PHE A 502 -14.78 3.84 -0.13
N PRO A 503 -15.66 3.77 -1.16
CA PRO A 503 -16.81 4.67 -1.25
C PRO A 503 -17.94 4.28 -0.28
N ILE A 504 -17.91 3.04 0.26
CA ILE A 504 -18.79 2.55 1.32
C ILE A 504 -17.95 1.89 2.41
N GLY A 505 -18.14 2.31 3.67
CA GLY A 505 -17.21 1.98 4.75
C GLY A 505 -16.01 2.92 4.80
N ILE A 506 -14.86 2.42 5.28
CA ILE A 506 -13.60 3.19 5.35
C ILE A 506 -12.40 2.27 5.11
N SER A 507 -11.38 2.81 4.46
CA SER A 507 -10.10 2.13 4.29
C SER A 507 -8.90 3.01 4.61
N PHE A 508 -7.86 2.38 5.14
CA PHE A 508 -6.56 3.01 5.40
C PHE A 508 -5.49 2.31 4.57
N PRO A 509 -5.09 2.85 3.41
CA PRO A 509 -4.04 2.27 2.58
C PRO A 509 -2.71 2.13 3.32
N ALA A 510 -1.94 1.11 2.94
CA ALA A 510 -0.67 0.86 3.57
C ALA A 510 0.38 0.28 2.61
N GLY A 511 1.62 0.25 3.07
CA GLY A 511 2.70 -0.47 2.39
C GLY A 511 2.52 -1.99 2.48
N SER A 512 3.21 -2.73 1.61
CA SER A 512 3.08 -4.19 1.47
C SER A 512 3.24 -4.99 2.76
N GLY A 513 4.05 -4.53 3.73
CA GLY A 513 4.24 -5.22 5.00
C GLY A 513 2.98 -5.24 5.86
N LEU A 514 2.37 -4.07 6.06
CA LEU A 514 1.14 -3.95 6.83
C LEU A 514 -0.05 -4.60 6.11
N VAL A 515 -0.09 -4.54 4.78
CA VAL A 515 -1.11 -5.24 3.97
C VAL A 515 -0.98 -6.75 4.10
N ALA A 516 0.25 -7.28 4.11
CA ALA A 516 0.50 -8.70 4.36
C ALA A 516 0.05 -9.10 5.78
N PHE A 517 0.37 -8.29 6.79
CA PHE A 517 -0.07 -8.50 8.16
C PHE A 517 -1.61 -8.50 8.27
N ALA A 518 -2.27 -7.51 7.68
CA ALA A 518 -3.72 -7.40 7.64
C ALA A 518 -4.37 -8.62 6.99
N ALA A 519 -3.92 -9.01 5.80
CA ALA A 519 -4.43 -10.18 5.10
C ALA A 519 -4.26 -11.47 5.94
N ALA A 520 -3.07 -11.66 6.53
CA ALA A 520 -2.74 -12.85 7.31
C ALA A 520 -3.52 -12.97 8.63
N THR A 521 -3.65 -11.86 9.37
CA THR A 521 -4.20 -11.86 10.74
C THR A 521 -5.66 -11.43 10.83
N GLY A 522 -6.19 -10.76 9.80
CA GLY A 522 -7.56 -10.24 9.80
C GLY A 522 -7.74 -8.96 10.60
N VAL A 523 -6.66 -8.34 11.09
CA VAL A 523 -6.67 -7.07 11.85
C VAL A 523 -5.55 -6.16 11.38
N MET A 524 -5.63 -4.86 11.68
CA MET A 524 -4.58 -3.89 11.33
C MET A 524 -4.34 -2.92 12.48
N PRO A 525 -3.09 -2.70 12.93
CA PRO A 525 -2.78 -1.65 13.89
C PRO A 525 -3.11 -0.27 13.32
N LEU A 526 -3.78 0.55 14.14
CA LEU A 526 -4.18 1.90 13.79
C LEU A 526 -4.12 2.81 15.02
N ASP A 527 -3.27 3.83 14.98
CA ASP A 527 -3.45 5.02 15.81
C ASP A 527 -4.53 5.87 15.18
N MET A 528 -5.69 5.96 15.82
CA MET A 528 -6.86 6.60 15.23
C MET A 528 -6.57 8.07 14.89
N PRO A 529 -6.66 8.48 13.62
CA PRO A 529 -6.43 9.87 13.25
C PRO A 529 -7.55 10.81 13.70
N GLU A 530 -7.24 12.10 13.75
CA GLU A 530 -8.27 13.15 13.76
C GLU A 530 -9.01 13.21 12.42
N SER A 531 -10.17 13.87 12.40
CA SER A 531 -11.00 14.04 11.20
C SER A 531 -11.10 15.50 10.76
N VAL A 532 -11.21 15.73 9.46
CA VAL A 532 -11.60 17.01 8.83
C VAL A 532 -12.91 16.80 8.09
N LEU A 533 -13.91 17.63 8.39
CA LEU A 533 -15.21 17.59 7.71
C LEU A 533 -15.21 18.53 6.51
N VAL A 534 -15.58 18.01 5.34
CA VAL A 534 -15.95 18.81 4.17
C VAL A 534 -17.45 18.64 3.94
N ARG A 535 -18.20 19.75 3.97
CA ARG A 535 -19.64 19.73 3.75
C ARG A 535 -20.01 20.58 2.54
N PHE A 536 -20.61 19.93 1.54
CA PHE A 536 -21.21 20.62 0.41
C PHE A 536 -22.64 21.06 0.74
N LYS A 537 -23.07 22.20 0.19
CA LYS A 537 -24.46 22.67 0.29
C LYS A 537 -24.92 23.30 -1.02
N GLY A 538 -26.22 23.22 -1.30
CA GLY A 538 -26.82 23.81 -2.50
C GLY A 538 -26.97 22.81 -3.66
N LYS A 539 -26.89 23.31 -4.89
CA LYS A 539 -27.00 22.50 -6.12
C LYS A 539 -25.85 22.82 -7.05
N LEU A 540 -25.37 21.79 -7.76
CA LEU A 540 -24.39 21.93 -8.84
C LEU A 540 -24.85 22.99 -9.86
N GLN A 541 -23.91 23.82 -10.30
CA GLN A 541 -24.15 24.79 -11.37
C GLN A 541 -24.07 24.09 -12.75
N PRO A 542 -24.73 24.63 -13.79
CA PRO A 542 -24.62 24.10 -15.15
C PRO A 542 -23.17 23.95 -15.59
N GLY A 543 -22.84 22.84 -16.25
CA GLY A 543 -21.48 22.52 -16.68
C GLY A 543 -20.45 22.27 -15.58
N VAL A 544 -20.83 22.26 -14.30
CA VAL A 544 -19.92 21.84 -13.21
C VAL A 544 -20.12 20.36 -12.94
N THR A 545 -19.02 19.61 -12.99
CA THR A 545 -19.01 18.15 -12.80
C THR A 545 -18.66 17.78 -11.36
N LEU A 546 -18.81 16.50 -11.02
CA LEU A 546 -18.37 16.00 -9.72
C LEU A 546 -16.84 16.14 -9.54
N ARG A 547 -16.08 15.95 -10.62
CA ARG A 547 -14.62 16.12 -10.62
C ARG A 547 -14.20 17.56 -10.33
N ASP A 548 -15.01 18.55 -10.69
CA ASP A 548 -14.76 19.94 -10.29
C ASP A 548 -14.95 20.13 -8.78
N LEU A 549 -15.89 19.42 -8.15
CA LEU A 549 -16.04 19.44 -6.69
C LEU A 549 -14.86 18.77 -5.98
N VAL A 550 -14.30 17.72 -6.55
CA VAL A 550 -13.06 17.10 -6.07
C VAL A 550 -11.94 18.16 -5.99
N HIS A 551 -11.75 18.94 -7.06
CA HIS A 551 -10.73 19.99 -7.10
C HIS A 551 -11.14 21.27 -6.34
N ALA A 552 -12.43 21.47 -6.07
CA ALA A 552 -12.89 22.57 -5.22
C ALA A 552 -12.40 22.41 -3.77
N ILE A 553 -12.24 21.18 -3.27
CA ILE A 553 -11.71 20.92 -1.90
C ILE A 553 -10.34 21.59 -1.70
N PRO A 554 -9.28 21.28 -2.48
CA PRO A 554 -8.01 21.98 -2.36
C PRO A 554 -8.13 23.48 -2.65
N TYR A 555 -8.94 23.89 -3.62
CA TYR A 555 -9.13 25.30 -3.96
C TYR A 555 -9.62 26.12 -2.75
N TYR A 556 -10.71 25.70 -2.11
CA TYR A 556 -11.27 26.39 -0.95
C TYR A 556 -10.38 26.25 0.30
N ALA A 557 -9.68 25.12 0.47
CA ALA A 557 -8.71 24.98 1.56
C ALA A 557 -7.53 25.98 1.42
N ILE A 558 -7.08 26.26 0.18
CA ILE A 558 -6.07 27.29 -0.09
C ILE A 558 -6.62 28.68 0.24
N GLN A 559 -7.85 29.00 -0.19
CA GLN A 559 -8.48 30.30 0.12
C GLN A 559 -8.64 30.51 1.63
N ALA A 560 -8.91 29.44 2.38
CA ALA A 560 -9.01 29.46 3.84
C ALA A 560 -7.65 29.46 4.57
N GLY A 561 -6.53 29.32 3.84
CA GLY A 561 -5.19 29.23 4.44
C GLY A 561 -4.88 27.91 5.16
N LEU A 562 -5.71 26.89 4.93
CA LEU A 562 -5.59 25.54 5.50
C LEU A 562 -4.70 24.61 4.64
N LEU A 563 -4.44 25.00 3.40
CA LEU A 563 -3.55 24.31 2.46
C LEU A 563 -2.63 25.33 1.77
N THR A 564 -1.37 24.97 1.54
CA THR A 564 -0.43 25.77 0.75
C THR A 564 0.22 24.92 -0.35
N VAL A 565 0.47 25.53 -1.51
CA VAL A 565 1.19 24.91 -2.64
C VAL A 565 2.70 24.85 -2.38
N GLU A 566 3.27 25.88 -1.73
CA GLU A 566 4.69 25.94 -1.38
C GLU A 566 5.12 24.72 -0.55
N LYS A 567 6.23 24.09 -0.94
CA LYS A 567 6.73 22.85 -0.32
C LYS A 567 7.44 23.12 0.99
N LYS A 568 8.22 24.20 1.05
CA LYS A 568 8.93 24.59 2.27
C LYS A 568 7.93 25.11 3.30
N GLY A 569 7.82 24.42 4.44
CA GLY A 569 6.87 24.80 5.50
C GLY A 569 5.40 24.60 5.10
N LYS A 570 5.14 23.62 4.22
CA LYS A 570 3.81 23.30 3.70
C LYS A 570 2.77 23.15 4.82
N LYS A 571 1.67 23.89 4.70
CA LYS A 571 0.45 23.67 5.51
C LYS A 571 -0.49 22.75 4.74
N ASN A 572 -1.01 21.74 5.43
CA ASN A 572 -2.03 20.86 4.88
C ASN A 572 -2.88 20.30 6.03
N ALA A 573 -4.07 20.87 6.23
CA ALA A 573 -5.01 20.45 7.27
C ALA A 573 -5.49 19.00 7.13
N PHE A 574 -5.39 18.40 5.94
CA PHE A 574 -5.82 17.03 5.67
C PHE A 574 -4.72 15.98 5.95
N SER A 575 -3.46 16.41 5.99
CA SER A 575 -2.30 15.51 6.08
C SER A 575 -2.35 14.68 7.37
N GLY A 576 -2.45 13.36 7.22
CA GLY A 576 -2.50 12.45 8.37
C GLY A 576 -3.83 12.38 9.09
N ARG A 577 -4.88 13.02 8.56
CA ARG A 577 -6.24 12.98 9.10
C ARG A 577 -7.17 12.16 8.22
N ILE A 578 -8.36 11.86 8.72
CA ILE A 578 -9.46 11.28 7.94
C ILE A 578 -10.23 12.43 7.29
N LEU A 579 -10.48 12.34 5.98
CA LEU A 579 -11.37 13.24 5.27
C LEU A 579 -12.81 12.70 5.35
N GLU A 580 -13.72 13.42 5.98
CA GLU A 580 -15.14 13.04 6.04
C GLU A 580 -15.96 14.00 5.17
N ILE A 581 -16.81 13.46 4.29
CA ILE A 581 -17.54 14.24 3.28
C ILE A 581 -19.06 14.09 3.48
N GLU A 582 -19.78 15.21 3.47
CA GLU A 582 -21.24 15.28 3.59
C GLU A 582 -21.87 16.24 2.56
N GLY A 583 -23.19 16.13 2.39
CA GLY A 583 -23.99 17.07 1.59
C GLY A 583 -24.30 16.62 0.16
N LEU A 584 -23.88 15.41 -0.22
CA LEU A 584 -24.07 14.81 -1.54
C LEU A 584 -24.60 13.36 -1.42
N GLU A 585 -25.58 13.14 -0.55
CA GLU A 585 -26.02 11.79 -0.14
C GLU A 585 -26.62 10.95 -1.27
N GLU A 586 -27.14 11.60 -2.32
CA GLU A 586 -27.79 10.97 -3.47
C GLU A 586 -26.83 10.54 -4.59
N LEU A 587 -25.50 10.68 -4.41
CA LEU A 587 -24.54 10.18 -5.39
C LEU A 587 -24.63 8.65 -5.51
N THR A 588 -24.39 8.14 -6.71
CA THR A 588 -24.12 6.70 -6.86
C THR A 588 -22.80 6.34 -6.19
N VAL A 589 -22.60 5.07 -5.86
CA VAL A 589 -21.36 4.62 -5.19
C VAL A 589 -20.12 4.85 -6.07
N GLU A 590 -20.25 4.73 -7.40
CA GLU A 590 -19.15 5.00 -8.33
C GLU A 590 -18.81 6.49 -8.41
N GLN A 591 -19.81 7.37 -8.30
CA GLN A 591 -19.59 8.81 -8.18
C GLN A 591 -18.93 9.18 -6.84
N ALA A 592 -19.43 8.61 -5.75
CA ALA A 592 -18.87 8.80 -4.41
C ALA A 592 -17.38 8.45 -4.36
N PHE A 593 -16.97 7.45 -5.15
CA PHE A 593 -15.57 7.07 -5.28
C PHE A 593 -14.70 8.17 -5.88
N GLU A 594 -15.18 9.04 -6.78
CA GLU A 594 -14.37 10.16 -7.30
C GLU A 594 -13.90 11.10 -6.18
N LEU A 595 -14.74 11.31 -5.16
CA LEU A 595 -14.40 12.11 -3.98
C LEU A 595 -13.50 11.36 -3.00
N SER A 596 -13.81 10.10 -2.70
CA SER A 596 -13.00 9.33 -1.75
C SER A 596 -11.62 8.99 -2.32
N ASP A 597 -11.51 8.67 -3.60
CA ASP A 597 -10.26 8.35 -4.31
C ASP A 597 -9.24 9.48 -4.19
N ALA A 598 -9.66 10.71 -4.51
CA ALA A 598 -8.82 11.90 -4.46
C ALA A 598 -8.39 12.35 -3.05
N SER A 599 -8.94 11.75 -1.98
CA SER A 599 -8.43 11.97 -0.61
C SER A 599 -6.96 11.56 -0.47
N ALA A 600 -6.48 10.65 -1.32
CA ALA A 600 -5.07 10.26 -1.37
C ALA A 600 -4.15 11.45 -1.66
N GLU A 601 -4.51 12.32 -2.59
CA GLU A 601 -3.74 13.51 -2.96
C GLU A 601 -3.80 14.61 -1.90
N ARG A 602 -4.80 14.57 -1.00
CA ARG A 602 -4.82 15.41 0.21
C ARG A 602 -3.85 14.92 1.29
N SER A 603 -3.17 13.79 1.07
CA SER A 603 -2.39 13.08 2.09
C SER A 603 -3.24 12.65 3.30
N ALA A 604 -4.53 12.42 3.08
CA ALA A 604 -5.42 11.88 4.11
C ALA A 604 -5.09 10.41 4.39
N ALA A 605 -5.20 10.02 5.66
CA ALA A 605 -5.00 8.65 6.11
C ALA A 605 -6.13 7.73 5.62
N GLY A 606 -7.36 8.23 5.62
CA GLY A 606 -8.57 7.55 5.15
C GLY A 606 -9.62 8.56 4.69
N CYS A 607 -10.71 8.05 4.13
CA CYS A 607 -11.85 8.88 3.72
C CYS A 607 -13.15 8.16 4.05
N THR A 608 -14.18 8.93 4.37
CA THR A 608 -15.57 8.46 4.37
C THR A 608 -16.47 9.50 3.70
N ILE A 609 -17.56 9.04 3.12
CA ILE A 609 -18.58 9.88 2.49
C ILE A 609 -19.95 9.39 2.95
N LYS A 610 -20.80 10.31 3.40
CA LYS A 610 -22.17 10.00 3.78
C LYS A 610 -23.03 9.82 2.53
N LEU A 611 -23.64 8.64 2.39
CA LEU A 611 -24.51 8.26 1.27
C LEU A 611 -25.87 7.76 1.75
N SER A 612 -26.87 7.82 0.86
CA SER A 612 -28.20 7.27 1.10
C SER A 612 -28.20 5.74 1.05
N LYS A 613 -29.20 5.13 1.70
CA LYS A 613 -29.37 3.66 1.70
C LYS A 613 -29.73 3.17 0.31
N GLU A 614 -30.47 3.96 -0.43
CA GLU A 614 -30.97 3.70 -1.76
C GLU A 614 -29.81 3.53 -2.76
N SER A 615 -28.87 4.47 -2.77
CA SER A 615 -27.67 4.41 -3.63
C SER A 615 -26.81 3.17 -3.34
N ILE A 616 -26.66 2.82 -2.06
CA ILE A 616 -25.90 1.62 -1.66
C ILE A 616 -26.65 0.34 -2.04
N ALA A 617 -27.96 0.29 -1.81
CA ALA A 617 -28.78 -0.88 -2.14
C ALA A 617 -28.79 -1.17 -3.64
N GLU A 618 -28.93 -0.15 -4.50
CA GLU A 618 -28.81 -0.29 -5.95
C GLU A 618 -27.47 -0.92 -6.33
N TYR A 619 -26.37 -0.40 -5.77
CA TYR A 619 -25.03 -0.90 -6.06
C TYR A 619 -24.83 -2.35 -5.60
N LEU A 620 -25.30 -2.72 -4.41
CA LEU A 620 -25.15 -4.09 -3.91
C LEU A 620 -25.97 -5.11 -4.70
N ASN A 621 -27.17 -4.76 -5.19
CA ASN A 621 -27.95 -5.65 -6.06
C ASN A 621 -27.19 -5.99 -7.35
N SER A 622 -26.60 -4.98 -7.99
CA SER A 622 -25.73 -5.15 -9.16
C SER A 622 -24.51 -6.01 -8.82
N ASN A 623 -23.85 -5.75 -7.69
CA ASN A 623 -22.64 -6.44 -7.27
C ASN A 623 -22.86 -7.93 -6.97
N ILE A 624 -23.97 -8.30 -6.32
CA ILE A 624 -24.29 -9.72 -6.07
C ILE A 624 -24.36 -10.51 -7.38
N THR A 625 -25.01 -9.94 -8.40
CA THR A 625 -25.05 -10.53 -9.75
C THR A 625 -23.65 -10.66 -10.34
N LEU A 626 -22.82 -9.63 -10.21
CA LEU A 626 -21.42 -9.67 -10.69
C LEU A 626 -20.60 -10.76 -9.99
N LEU A 627 -20.68 -10.91 -8.66
CA LEU A 627 -19.91 -11.92 -7.93
C LEU A 627 -20.32 -13.35 -8.33
N ARG A 628 -21.60 -13.60 -8.52
CA ARG A 628 -22.09 -14.91 -8.98
C ARG A 628 -21.77 -15.16 -10.45
N TRP A 629 -21.76 -14.12 -11.28
CA TRP A 629 -21.21 -14.19 -12.64
C TRP A 629 -19.71 -14.55 -12.62
N MET A 630 -18.91 -13.95 -11.73
CA MET A 630 -17.48 -14.29 -11.58
C MET A 630 -17.29 -15.76 -11.20
N ILE A 631 -18.15 -16.32 -10.34
CA ILE A 631 -18.13 -17.76 -10.03
C ILE A 631 -18.41 -18.58 -11.30
N GLY A 632 -19.42 -18.21 -12.09
CA GLY A 632 -19.74 -18.85 -13.37
C GLY A 632 -18.59 -18.81 -14.38
N GLU A 633 -17.84 -17.71 -14.40
CA GLU A 633 -16.68 -17.51 -15.27
C GLU A 633 -15.38 -18.15 -14.74
N GLY A 634 -15.44 -18.86 -13.62
CA GLY A 634 -14.30 -19.57 -13.04
C GLY A 634 -13.25 -18.66 -12.43
N TYR A 635 -13.65 -17.54 -11.81
CA TYR A 635 -12.74 -16.73 -11.00
C TYR A 635 -12.28 -17.48 -9.75
N GLY A 636 -11.11 -17.08 -9.24
CA GLY A 636 -10.46 -17.72 -8.10
C GLY A 636 -11.26 -17.65 -6.80
N ASP A 637 -11.20 -18.74 -6.04
CA ASP A 637 -11.87 -18.96 -4.73
C ASP A 637 -13.38 -18.65 -4.71
N PRO A 638 -14.22 -19.53 -5.30
CA PRO A 638 -15.67 -19.31 -5.37
C PRO A 638 -16.34 -19.28 -3.99
N ARG A 639 -15.71 -19.85 -2.96
CA ARG A 639 -16.23 -19.82 -1.57
C ARG A 639 -16.18 -18.41 -0.99
N THR A 640 -15.09 -17.68 -1.20
CA THR A 640 -14.95 -16.29 -0.74
C THR A 640 -15.90 -15.37 -1.49
N LEU A 641 -16.05 -15.54 -2.81
CA LEU A 641 -17.02 -14.79 -3.61
C LEU A 641 -18.46 -15.00 -3.12
N GLU A 642 -18.87 -16.25 -2.90
CA GLU A 642 -20.22 -16.55 -2.43
C GLU A 642 -20.46 -16.07 -0.99
N ARG A 643 -19.48 -16.23 -0.09
CA ARG A 643 -19.57 -15.67 1.28
C ARG A 643 -19.79 -14.16 1.25
N ARG A 644 -19.11 -13.45 0.35
CA ARG A 644 -19.31 -12.00 0.17
C ARG A 644 -20.70 -11.68 -0.37
N ALA A 645 -21.19 -12.43 -1.38
CA ALA A 645 -22.53 -12.23 -1.93
C ALA A 645 -23.62 -12.43 -0.87
N GLN A 646 -23.53 -13.49 -0.05
CA GLN A 646 -24.47 -13.74 1.05
C GLN A 646 -24.44 -12.63 2.11
N ALA A 647 -23.27 -12.08 2.42
CA ALA A 647 -23.16 -10.96 3.34
C ALA A 647 -23.80 -9.67 2.78
N MET A 648 -23.73 -9.44 1.46
CA MET A 648 -24.44 -8.34 0.81
C MET A 648 -25.96 -8.57 0.85
N GLU A 649 -26.44 -9.78 0.58
CA GLU A 649 -27.87 -10.15 0.72
C GLU A 649 -28.38 -9.94 2.14
N ALA A 650 -27.57 -10.31 3.15
CA ALA A 650 -27.90 -10.09 4.55
C ALA A 650 -28.04 -8.61 4.90
N TRP A 651 -27.18 -7.74 4.35
CA TRP A 651 -27.32 -6.29 4.52
C TRP A 651 -28.57 -5.76 3.80
N LEU A 652 -28.85 -6.21 2.57
CA LEU A 652 -30.05 -5.80 1.82
C LEU A 652 -31.36 -6.22 2.51
N ALA A 653 -31.35 -7.34 3.25
CA ALA A 653 -32.49 -7.79 4.04
C ALA A 653 -32.77 -6.89 5.26
N ASN A 654 -31.75 -6.21 5.80
CA ASN A 654 -31.88 -5.26 6.90
C ASN A 654 -30.91 -4.06 6.72
N PRO A 655 -31.24 -3.11 5.83
CA PRO A 655 -30.33 -2.03 5.44
C PRO A 655 -30.18 -1.00 6.57
N GLU A 656 -29.09 -1.14 7.32
CA GLU A 656 -28.67 -0.23 8.37
C GLU A 656 -27.38 0.49 7.96
N LEU A 657 -27.33 1.79 8.24
CA LEU A 657 -26.16 2.64 8.06
C LEU A 657 -25.89 3.40 9.34
N MET A 658 -24.62 3.56 9.67
CA MET A 658 -24.17 4.48 10.69
C MET A 658 -24.29 5.93 10.24
N GLU A 659 -24.50 6.80 11.21
CA GLU A 659 -24.44 8.25 11.02
C GLU A 659 -23.52 8.87 12.05
N ALA A 660 -22.80 9.93 11.69
CA ALA A 660 -22.07 10.75 12.65
C ALA A 660 -23.05 11.30 13.71
N ASP A 661 -22.60 11.36 14.96
CA ASP A 661 -23.38 12.03 16.00
C ASP A 661 -23.42 13.54 15.76
N LYS A 662 -24.52 14.19 16.16
CA LYS A 662 -24.77 15.62 15.90
C LYS A 662 -23.73 16.55 16.53
N ASP A 663 -23.10 16.12 17.62
CA ASP A 663 -22.10 16.87 18.36
C ASP A 663 -20.69 16.27 18.21
N ALA A 664 -20.46 15.47 17.16
CA ALA A 664 -19.14 14.95 16.83
C ALA A 664 -18.12 16.09 16.59
N GLU A 665 -16.89 15.88 17.07
CA GLU A 665 -15.81 16.87 16.98
C GLU A 665 -14.90 16.58 15.78
N TYR A 666 -14.58 17.64 15.04
CA TYR A 666 -13.68 17.64 13.90
C TYR A 666 -12.56 18.64 14.16
N ALA A 667 -11.38 18.34 13.67
CA ALA A 667 -10.24 19.24 13.80
C ALA A 667 -10.38 20.48 12.91
N GLU A 668 -11.04 20.34 11.76
CA GLU A 668 -11.43 21.45 10.87
C GLU A 668 -12.78 21.14 10.21
N ILE A 669 -13.54 22.19 9.88
CA ILE A 669 -14.78 22.08 9.11
C ILE A 669 -14.69 23.06 7.93
N ILE A 670 -14.80 22.53 6.71
CA ILE A 670 -14.79 23.30 5.47
C ILE A 670 -16.17 23.19 4.82
N GLU A 671 -16.90 24.30 4.77
CA GLU A 671 -18.16 24.38 4.04
C GLU A 671 -17.92 24.91 2.62
N ILE A 672 -18.44 24.20 1.62
CA ILE A 672 -18.36 24.59 0.20
C ILE A 672 -19.78 24.77 -0.32
N ASP A 673 -20.14 26.01 -0.68
CA ASP A 673 -21.41 26.29 -1.34
C ASP A 673 -21.28 25.99 -2.84
N LEU A 674 -22.10 25.06 -3.33
CA LEU A 674 -22.10 24.67 -4.74
C LEU A 674 -22.51 25.84 -5.65
N ALA A 675 -23.20 26.86 -5.13
CA ALA A 675 -23.51 28.07 -5.89
C ALA A 675 -22.28 28.92 -6.22
N ASP A 676 -21.17 28.75 -5.48
CA ASP A 676 -19.93 29.51 -5.68
C ASP A 676 -18.97 28.82 -6.66
N VAL A 677 -19.18 27.54 -6.97
CA VAL A 677 -18.44 26.83 -8.02
C VAL A 677 -19.16 27.06 -9.36
N LYS A 678 -18.70 28.05 -10.13
CA LYS A 678 -19.40 28.53 -11.34
C LYS A 678 -18.69 28.20 -12.65
N GLU A 679 -17.50 27.65 -12.56
CA GLU A 679 -16.68 27.23 -13.70
C GLU A 679 -15.87 26.00 -13.31
N PRO A 680 -15.34 25.24 -14.29
CA PRO A 680 -14.51 24.08 -14.00
C PRO A 680 -13.28 24.42 -13.17
N VAL A 681 -12.87 23.48 -12.32
CA VAL A 681 -11.69 23.59 -11.46
C VAL A 681 -10.69 22.51 -11.86
N LEU A 682 -9.43 22.89 -12.08
CA LEU A 682 -8.36 22.01 -12.52
C LEU A 682 -7.22 22.02 -11.51
N CYS A 683 -6.38 20.99 -11.50
CA CYS A 683 -5.04 21.10 -10.88
C CYS A 683 -4.02 21.49 -11.95
N ALA A 684 -3.29 22.59 -11.71
CA ALA A 684 -2.25 23.10 -12.59
C ALA A 684 -1.04 22.15 -12.65
N PRO A 685 -0.14 22.31 -13.64
CA PRO A 685 0.87 21.33 -13.92
C PRO A 685 1.75 20.97 -12.72
N ASN A 686 1.86 19.67 -12.49
CA ASN A 686 2.88 19.06 -11.63
C ASN A 686 2.67 19.18 -10.11
N ASP A 687 1.51 19.66 -9.68
CA ASP A 687 1.08 19.59 -8.27
C ASP A 687 -0.43 19.33 -8.13
N PRO A 688 -0.87 18.21 -7.52
CA PRO A 688 -2.29 17.95 -7.27
C PRO A 688 -2.94 18.95 -6.29
N ASP A 689 -2.14 19.69 -5.51
CA ASP A 689 -2.63 20.75 -4.61
C ASP A 689 -2.91 22.08 -5.31
N ASP A 690 -2.28 22.35 -6.47
CA ASP A 690 -2.37 23.64 -7.16
C ASP A 690 -3.68 23.74 -7.96
N ALA A 691 -4.80 23.79 -7.23
CA ALA A 691 -6.12 23.90 -7.79
C ALA A 691 -6.40 25.33 -8.29
N ARG A 692 -6.88 25.45 -9.53
CA ARG A 692 -7.13 26.72 -10.22
C ARG A 692 -8.43 26.67 -11.00
N LEU A 693 -9.07 27.84 -11.13
CA LEU A 693 -10.25 28.01 -11.98
C LEU A 693 -9.85 27.97 -13.46
N LEU A 694 -10.72 27.44 -14.33
CA LEU A 694 -10.48 27.37 -15.78
C LEU A 694 -10.09 28.74 -16.37
N SER A 695 -10.79 29.80 -15.97
CA SER A 695 -10.53 31.18 -16.39
C SER A 695 -9.08 31.63 -16.17
N SER A 696 -8.37 31.07 -15.20
CA SER A 696 -6.98 31.43 -14.90
C SER A 696 -5.93 30.71 -15.74
N VAL A 697 -6.33 29.66 -16.48
CA VAL A 697 -5.43 28.80 -17.26
C VAL A 697 -5.90 28.61 -18.72
N ALA A 698 -7.03 29.21 -19.10
CA ALA A 698 -7.59 29.11 -20.44
C ALA A 698 -6.61 29.57 -21.52
N GLY A 699 -6.66 28.92 -22.68
CA GLY A 699 -5.82 29.22 -23.84
C GLY A 699 -4.49 28.44 -23.89
N GLU A 700 -4.12 27.74 -22.82
CA GLU A 700 -2.93 26.88 -22.82
C GLU A 700 -3.05 25.79 -23.91
N LYS A 701 -2.00 25.63 -24.73
CA LYS A 701 -1.98 24.63 -25.81
C LYS A 701 -1.89 23.23 -25.21
N ILE A 702 -2.69 22.31 -25.73
CA ILE A 702 -2.70 20.90 -25.32
C ILE A 702 -2.21 20.03 -26.47
N ASP A 703 -1.25 19.15 -26.18
CA ASP A 703 -0.68 18.21 -27.13
C ASP A 703 -1.35 16.83 -27.01
N GLU A 704 -1.57 16.36 -25.78
CA GLU A 704 -2.15 15.04 -25.49
C GLU A 704 -3.26 15.12 -24.45
N VAL A 705 -4.20 14.18 -24.50
CA VAL A 705 -5.30 14.07 -23.54
C VAL A 705 -5.46 12.63 -23.08
N PHE A 706 -5.68 12.41 -21.79
CA PHE A 706 -5.92 11.08 -21.22
C PHE A 706 -7.25 11.01 -20.45
N ILE A 707 -8.14 10.12 -20.91
CA ILE A 707 -9.42 9.80 -20.26
C ILE A 707 -9.42 8.31 -19.90
N GLY A 708 -9.34 7.98 -18.61
CA GLY A 708 -9.45 6.59 -18.16
C GLY A 708 -8.57 6.19 -16.99
N SER A 709 -9.02 6.47 -15.77
CA SER A 709 -8.37 5.98 -14.54
C SER A 709 -9.42 5.42 -13.57
N CYS A 710 -9.02 5.10 -12.33
CA CYS A 710 -9.97 4.73 -11.27
C CYS A 710 -10.99 5.84 -10.97
N MET A 711 -10.67 7.10 -11.28
CA MET A 711 -11.59 8.24 -11.20
C MET A 711 -12.69 8.24 -12.27
N THR A 712 -12.72 7.25 -13.15
CA THR A 712 -13.67 7.23 -14.27
C THR A 712 -14.61 6.05 -14.23
N ASN A 713 -15.83 6.28 -14.71
CA ASN A 713 -16.89 5.29 -14.93
C ASN A 713 -17.41 5.42 -16.37
N ILE A 714 -18.28 4.49 -16.80
CA ILE A 714 -18.78 4.45 -18.17
C ILE A 714 -19.43 5.77 -18.65
N GLY A 715 -20.06 6.54 -17.75
CA GLY A 715 -20.73 7.79 -18.11
C GLY A 715 -19.78 8.83 -18.69
N HIS A 716 -18.56 8.90 -18.15
CA HIS A 716 -17.51 9.81 -18.63
C HIS A 716 -17.07 9.49 -20.06
N PHE A 717 -17.00 8.19 -20.40
CA PHE A 717 -16.69 7.75 -21.76
C PHE A 717 -17.84 8.05 -22.72
N ARG A 718 -19.09 7.88 -22.29
CA ARG A 718 -20.26 8.27 -23.09
C ARG A 718 -20.29 9.77 -23.36
N ALA A 719 -20.01 10.59 -22.34
CA ALA A 719 -19.95 12.05 -22.46
C ALA A 719 -18.88 12.47 -23.49
N ALA A 720 -17.66 11.95 -23.34
CA ALA A 720 -16.59 12.18 -24.29
C ALA A 720 -16.97 11.72 -25.71
N GLY A 721 -17.62 10.55 -25.84
CA GLY A 721 -18.09 10.03 -27.12
C GLY A 721 -19.11 10.92 -27.81
N LYS A 722 -20.12 11.41 -27.09
CA LYS A 722 -21.13 12.34 -27.64
C LYS A 722 -20.51 13.66 -28.12
N LEU A 723 -19.48 14.15 -27.44
CA LEU A 723 -18.73 15.32 -27.88
C LEU A 723 -17.90 15.02 -29.15
N LEU A 724 -17.18 13.89 -29.17
CA LEU A 724 -16.33 13.49 -30.28
C LEU A 724 -17.13 13.15 -31.55
N GLU A 725 -18.36 12.66 -31.42
CA GLU A 725 -19.25 12.38 -32.56
C GLU A 725 -19.52 13.62 -33.43
N LYS A 726 -19.47 14.82 -32.83
CA LYS A 726 -19.70 16.09 -33.54
C LYS A 726 -18.46 16.58 -34.29
N VAL A 727 -17.30 15.97 -34.08
CA VAL A 727 -16.04 16.35 -34.73
C VAL A 727 -16.04 15.91 -36.18
N LYS A 728 -15.69 16.82 -37.09
CA LYS A 728 -15.49 16.52 -38.51
C LYS A 728 -14.01 16.20 -38.76
N GLY A 729 -13.70 14.92 -38.98
CA GLY A 729 -12.32 14.45 -39.19
C GLY A 729 -11.64 14.04 -37.89
N SER A 730 -10.32 14.14 -37.85
CA SER A 730 -9.52 13.83 -36.65
C SER A 730 -9.39 15.05 -35.74
N ILE A 731 -9.34 14.80 -34.43
CA ILE A 731 -9.00 15.83 -33.44
C ILE A 731 -7.53 16.30 -33.60
N PRO A 732 -7.18 17.53 -33.15
CA PRO A 732 -5.82 18.06 -33.24
C PRO A 732 -4.84 17.48 -32.20
N THR A 733 -5.34 16.87 -31.12
CA THR A 733 -4.51 16.29 -30.03
C THR A 733 -4.39 14.78 -30.16
N ARG A 734 -3.41 14.19 -29.47
CA ARG A 734 -3.41 12.74 -29.23
C ARG A 734 -4.29 12.40 -28.03
N LEU A 735 -5.48 11.84 -28.28
CA LEU A 735 -6.38 11.37 -27.23
C LEU A 735 -6.14 9.89 -26.91
N TRP A 736 -5.99 9.59 -25.63
CA TRP A 736 -5.87 8.25 -25.06
C TRP A 736 -7.13 7.92 -24.26
N LEU A 737 -7.77 6.79 -24.56
CA LEU A 737 -8.96 6.30 -23.88
C LEU A 737 -8.70 4.93 -23.28
N ALA A 738 -8.88 4.79 -21.96
CA ALA A 738 -8.64 3.55 -21.22
C ALA A 738 -9.82 3.22 -20.29
N PRO A 739 -10.85 2.49 -20.77
CA PRO A 739 -11.97 2.07 -19.93
C PRO A 739 -11.49 1.36 -18.65
N PRO A 740 -12.11 1.60 -17.48
CA PRO A 740 -11.58 1.11 -16.22
C PRO A 740 -11.72 -0.40 -16.06
N THR A 741 -12.75 -1.02 -16.66
CA THR A 741 -12.92 -2.48 -16.66
C THR A 741 -13.25 -3.03 -18.06
N LYS A 742 -13.10 -4.34 -18.22
CA LYS A 742 -13.57 -5.03 -19.43
C LYS A 742 -15.08 -4.94 -19.64
N MET A 743 -15.86 -4.78 -18.57
CA MET A 743 -17.31 -4.63 -18.66
C MET A 743 -17.67 -3.26 -19.25
N ASP A 744 -16.97 -2.19 -18.84
CA ASP A 744 -17.12 -0.87 -19.44
C ASP A 744 -16.72 -0.90 -20.92
N ALA A 745 -15.56 -1.50 -21.24
CA ALA A 745 -15.09 -1.64 -22.62
C ALA A 745 -16.08 -2.41 -23.50
N HIS A 746 -16.64 -3.51 -22.99
CA HIS A 746 -17.63 -4.31 -23.68
C HIS A 746 -18.92 -3.51 -23.94
N GLN A 747 -19.48 -2.88 -22.92
CA GLN A 747 -20.71 -2.10 -23.06
C GLN A 747 -20.54 -0.90 -24.00
N LEU A 748 -19.41 -0.18 -23.93
CA LEU A 748 -19.08 0.90 -24.87
C LEU A 748 -18.91 0.39 -26.31
N THR A 749 -18.47 -0.85 -26.49
CA THR A 749 -18.39 -1.49 -27.81
C THR A 749 -19.78 -1.79 -28.37
N GLU A 750 -20.64 -2.42 -27.56
CA GLU A 750 -22.03 -2.74 -27.93
C GLU A 750 -22.85 -1.50 -28.29
N GLU A 751 -22.62 -0.39 -27.58
CA GLU A 751 -23.27 0.89 -27.83
C GLU A 751 -22.67 1.66 -29.03
N GLY A 752 -21.62 1.13 -29.66
CA GLY A 752 -20.98 1.71 -30.85
C GLY A 752 -19.99 2.85 -30.59
N TYR A 753 -19.69 3.18 -29.32
CA TYR A 753 -18.78 4.27 -28.96
C TYR A 753 -17.35 4.05 -29.46
N TYR A 754 -16.87 2.81 -29.50
CA TYR A 754 -15.54 2.50 -30.07
C TYR A 754 -15.42 2.95 -31.54
N GLY A 755 -16.50 2.85 -32.32
CA GLY A 755 -16.54 3.35 -33.70
C GLY A 755 -16.45 4.88 -33.78
N ILE A 756 -17.01 5.59 -32.80
CA ILE A 756 -16.91 7.06 -32.68
C ILE A 756 -15.47 7.45 -32.34
N TYR A 757 -14.87 6.80 -31.33
CA TYR A 757 -13.50 7.07 -30.90
C TYR A 757 -12.49 6.83 -32.03
N GLY A 758 -12.62 5.73 -32.76
CA GLY A 758 -11.75 5.40 -33.89
C GLY A 758 -11.84 6.44 -35.02
N LYS A 759 -13.06 6.91 -35.36
CA LYS A 759 -13.26 7.97 -36.36
C LYS A 759 -12.62 9.30 -35.95
N ALA A 760 -12.69 9.63 -34.66
CA ALA A 760 -12.05 10.82 -34.11
C ALA A 760 -10.51 10.72 -34.08
N GLY A 761 -9.93 9.52 -34.24
CA GLY A 761 -8.49 9.27 -34.20
C GLY A 761 -7.96 9.00 -32.79
N ALA A 762 -8.83 8.66 -31.84
CA ALA A 762 -8.42 8.34 -30.47
C ALA A 762 -7.70 6.99 -30.40
N ARG A 763 -6.72 6.89 -29.50
CA ARG A 763 -6.01 5.66 -29.17
C ARG A 763 -6.72 4.95 -28.03
N MET A 764 -7.22 3.75 -28.31
CA MET A 764 -7.82 2.89 -27.30
C MET A 764 -6.75 2.03 -26.62
N GLU A 765 -6.70 2.10 -25.30
CA GLU A 765 -5.93 1.20 -24.47
C GLU A 765 -6.84 0.10 -23.91
N MET A 766 -6.26 -1.06 -23.59
CA MET A 766 -7.00 -2.12 -22.91
C MET A 766 -7.35 -1.71 -21.46
N PRO A 767 -8.35 -2.35 -20.83
CA PRO A 767 -8.71 -2.04 -19.47
C PRO A 767 -7.55 -2.15 -18.49
N GLY A 768 -7.31 -1.10 -17.71
CA GLY A 768 -6.20 -1.01 -16.78
C GLY A 768 -5.79 0.43 -16.49
N CYS A 769 -4.75 0.61 -15.68
CA CYS A 769 -4.31 1.93 -15.22
C CYS A 769 -3.67 2.78 -16.32
N SER A 770 -3.15 2.15 -17.39
CA SER A 770 -2.59 2.83 -18.56
C SER A 770 -1.59 3.95 -18.17
N LEU A 771 -1.76 5.16 -18.69
CA LEU A 771 -0.89 6.32 -18.46
C LEU A 771 -0.90 6.82 -17.01
N CYS A 772 -1.91 6.49 -16.21
CA CYS A 772 -2.06 6.97 -14.82
C CYS A 772 -0.82 6.65 -13.95
N MET A 773 -0.14 5.53 -14.24
CA MET A 773 1.09 5.16 -13.54
C MET A 773 2.37 5.56 -14.27
N GLY A 774 2.35 5.62 -15.60
CA GLY A 774 3.54 5.90 -16.42
C GLY A 774 4.66 4.86 -16.32
N ASN A 775 4.33 3.62 -15.93
CA ASN A 775 5.31 2.53 -15.82
C ASN A 775 5.50 1.73 -17.12
N GLN A 776 4.54 1.83 -18.05
CA GLN A 776 4.55 1.16 -19.37
C GLN A 776 4.46 2.20 -20.49
N ALA A 777 3.26 2.45 -21.03
CA ALA A 777 3.00 3.55 -21.94
C ALA A 777 3.21 4.89 -21.21
N ARG A 778 3.77 5.85 -21.95
CA ARG A 778 4.03 7.22 -21.50
C ARG A 778 3.67 8.19 -22.61
N VAL A 779 3.33 9.42 -22.25
CA VAL A 779 3.16 10.53 -23.19
C VAL A 779 4.52 10.94 -23.76
N GLU A 780 4.51 11.70 -24.84
CA GLU A 780 5.71 12.27 -25.43
C GLU A 780 6.43 13.20 -24.43
N ALA A 781 7.76 13.20 -24.49
CA ALA A 781 8.55 14.02 -23.59
C ALA A 781 8.22 15.52 -23.80
N LYS A 782 8.05 16.25 -22.69
CA LYS A 782 7.74 17.69 -22.67
C LYS A 782 6.39 18.08 -23.30
N SER A 783 5.46 17.14 -23.45
CA SER A 783 4.10 17.45 -23.89
C SER A 783 3.30 18.15 -22.78
N THR A 784 2.35 18.99 -23.19
CA THR A 784 1.31 19.50 -22.29
C THR A 784 0.08 18.61 -22.39
N VAL A 785 -0.39 18.09 -21.24
CA VAL A 785 -1.41 17.05 -21.15
C VAL A 785 -2.59 17.52 -20.33
N VAL A 786 -3.82 17.20 -20.75
CA VAL A 786 -5.00 17.20 -19.88
C VAL A 786 -5.34 15.76 -19.51
N SER A 787 -5.41 15.47 -18.22
CA SER A 787 -5.58 14.11 -17.71
C SER A 787 -6.72 14.01 -16.71
N THR A 788 -7.47 12.91 -16.80
CA THR A 788 -8.45 12.50 -15.78
C THR A 788 -7.84 11.55 -14.74
N SER A 789 -6.53 11.29 -14.79
CA SER A 789 -5.80 10.54 -13.76
C SER A 789 -5.84 11.24 -12.39
N THR A 790 -5.37 10.57 -11.35
CA THR A 790 -5.33 11.13 -9.99
C THR A 790 -4.12 12.03 -9.73
N ARG A 791 -3.01 11.81 -10.45
CA ARG A 791 -1.73 12.48 -10.19
C ARG A 791 -1.16 13.13 -11.43
N ASN A 792 -0.59 14.31 -11.24
CA ASN A 792 0.16 15.04 -12.25
C ASN A 792 1.62 15.30 -11.88
N PHE A 793 2.16 14.70 -10.81
CA PHE A 793 3.56 14.91 -10.36
C PHE A 793 4.59 14.92 -11.51
N PRO A 794 5.72 15.64 -11.36
CA PRO A 794 6.76 15.69 -12.39
C PRO A 794 7.16 14.30 -12.88
N ASN A 795 7.29 14.15 -14.20
CA ASN A 795 7.67 12.91 -14.88
C ASN A 795 6.67 11.74 -14.73
N ARG A 796 5.49 11.94 -14.15
CA ARG A 796 4.52 10.86 -13.91
C ARG A 796 4.00 10.25 -15.21
N LEU A 797 3.38 11.06 -16.08
CA LEU A 797 2.82 10.56 -17.36
C LEU A 797 3.91 10.44 -18.43
N GLY A 798 4.93 11.30 -18.39
CA GLY A 798 6.02 11.36 -19.38
C GLY A 798 7.11 12.33 -18.95
N ASP A 799 8.30 12.19 -19.52
CA ASP A 799 9.49 12.94 -19.08
C ASP A 799 9.35 14.43 -19.37
N GLY A 800 9.44 15.26 -18.32
CA GLY A 800 9.28 16.71 -18.41
C GLY A 800 7.90 17.18 -18.90
N ALA A 801 6.88 16.31 -18.89
CA ALA A 801 5.53 16.68 -19.30
C ALA A 801 4.87 17.62 -18.27
N ASN A 802 4.01 18.52 -18.76
CA ASN A 802 3.19 19.41 -17.94
C ASN A 802 1.74 18.89 -17.94
N VAL A 803 1.26 18.41 -16.81
CA VAL A 803 -0.02 17.70 -16.76
C VAL A 803 -1.06 18.45 -15.94
N TYR A 804 -2.14 18.88 -16.58
CA TYR A 804 -3.34 19.38 -15.92
C TYR A 804 -4.23 18.21 -15.51
N LEU A 805 -4.82 18.27 -14.30
CA LEU A 805 -5.89 17.37 -13.89
C LEU A 805 -7.26 18.02 -14.12
N ALA A 806 -8.18 17.32 -14.78
CA ALA A 806 -9.49 17.85 -15.16
C ALA A 806 -10.59 16.77 -15.17
N SER A 807 -11.84 17.21 -15.32
CA SER A 807 -12.99 16.35 -15.64
C SER A 807 -12.88 15.73 -17.04
N ALA A 808 -13.61 14.64 -17.28
CA ALA A 808 -13.58 13.95 -18.57
C ALA A 808 -14.22 14.78 -19.69
N GLU A 809 -15.27 15.52 -19.35
CA GLU A 809 -15.97 16.44 -20.23
C GLU A 809 -15.04 17.58 -20.67
N LEU A 810 -14.34 18.22 -19.72
CA LEU A 810 -13.39 19.27 -20.03
C LEU A 810 -12.18 18.72 -20.83
N ALA A 811 -11.69 17.54 -20.47
CA ALA A 811 -10.63 16.86 -21.21
C ALA A 811 -11.05 16.57 -22.67
N ALA A 812 -12.28 16.10 -22.89
CA ALA A 812 -12.81 15.87 -24.22
C ALA A 812 -12.90 17.18 -25.02
N VAL A 813 -13.41 18.27 -24.43
CA VAL A 813 -13.43 19.60 -25.07
C VAL A 813 -12.02 20.07 -25.41
N ALA A 814 -11.06 19.93 -24.49
CA ALA A 814 -9.67 20.29 -24.73
C ALA A 814 -9.04 19.47 -25.86
N SER A 815 -9.39 18.18 -25.99
CA SER A 815 -8.92 17.32 -27.07
C SER A 815 -9.45 17.76 -28.44
N ILE A 816 -10.68 18.26 -28.49
CA ILE A 816 -11.34 18.75 -29.71
C ILE A 816 -10.73 20.09 -30.14
N LEU A 817 -10.46 20.99 -29.19
CA LEU A 817 -9.98 22.33 -29.48
C LEU A 817 -8.45 22.45 -29.59
N GLY A 818 -7.68 21.51 -29.04
CA GLY A 818 -6.22 21.57 -28.99
C GLY A 818 -5.66 22.58 -27.98
N LYS A 819 -6.51 23.07 -27.08
CA LYS A 819 -6.19 24.04 -26.02
C LYS A 819 -7.17 23.88 -24.85
N LEU A 820 -6.82 24.42 -23.67
CA LEU A 820 -7.81 24.66 -22.62
C LEU A 820 -8.84 25.70 -23.11
N PRO A 821 -10.15 25.39 -23.12
CA PRO A 821 -11.18 26.32 -23.58
C PRO A 821 -11.31 27.54 -22.67
N THR A 822 -11.89 28.63 -23.16
CA THR A 822 -12.49 29.63 -22.26
C THR A 822 -13.73 29.07 -21.57
N VAL A 823 -14.20 29.71 -20.50
CA VAL A 823 -15.44 29.29 -19.82
C VAL A 823 -16.62 29.32 -20.78
N GLU A 824 -16.71 30.34 -21.64
CA GLU A 824 -17.77 30.47 -22.63
C GLU A 824 -17.70 29.38 -23.70
N GLU A 825 -16.50 29.07 -24.22
CA GLU A 825 -16.29 27.97 -25.16
C GLU A 825 -16.71 26.64 -24.52
N TYR A 826 -16.33 26.39 -23.26
CA TYR A 826 -16.69 25.17 -22.53
C TYR A 826 -18.20 25.04 -22.33
N MET A 827 -18.87 26.11 -21.89
CA MET A 827 -20.31 26.09 -21.58
C MET A 827 -21.18 25.75 -22.80
N VAL A 828 -20.72 26.05 -24.02
CA VAL A 828 -21.40 25.62 -25.26
C VAL A 828 -21.44 24.10 -25.36
N TYR A 829 -20.31 23.43 -25.08
CA TYR A 829 -20.23 21.97 -25.10
C TYR A 829 -20.93 21.34 -23.88
N ALA A 830 -20.85 21.98 -22.72
CA ALA A 830 -21.49 21.48 -21.50
C ALA A 830 -23.02 21.47 -21.62
N ALA A 831 -23.62 22.53 -22.16
CA ALA A 831 -25.07 22.61 -22.39
C ALA A 831 -25.59 21.48 -23.30
N ASP A 832 -24.77 21.07 -24.28
CA ASP A 832 -25.09 19.92 -25.14
C ASP A 832 -25.13 18.61 -24.33
N ILE A 833 -24.14 18.36 -23.46
CA ILE A 833 -24.10 17.16 -22.62
C ILE A 833 -25.29 17.14 -21.66
N ASP A 834 -25.59 18.27 -21.01
CA ASP A 834 -26.70 18.41 -20.05
C ASP A 834 -28.04 18.02 -20.70
N SER A 835 -28.24 18.35 -21.98
CA SER A 835 -29.45 17.97 -22.73
C SER A 835 -29.60 16.46 -22.95
N MET A 836 -28.51 15.69 -22.83
CA MET A 836 -28.44 14.24 -23.03
C MET A 836 -28.10 13.48 -21.72
N ALA A 837 -28.05 14.16 -20.57
CA ALA A 837 -27.51 13.63 -19.32
C ALA A 837 -28.15 12.29 -18.90
N ALA A 838 -29.46 12.13 -19.09
CA ALA A 838 -30.19 10.91 -18.73
C ALA A 838 -29.76 9.66 -19.53
N ASP A 839 -29.27 9.83 -20.77
CA ASP A 839 -28.73 8.73 -21.58
C ASP A 839 -27.23 8.51 -21.28
N VAL A 840 -26.48 9.61 -21.12
CA VAL A 840 -25.03 9.61 -20.90
C VAL A 840 -24.66 8.96 -19.57
N TYR A 841 -25.29 9.39 -18.48
CA TYR A 841 -24.90 8.99 -17.11
C TYR A 841 -25.71 7.79 -16.60
N ARG A 842 -25.88 6.75 -17.43
CA ARG A 842 -26.42 5.44 -17.01
C ARG A 842 -25.30 4.53 -16.50
N TYR A 843 -25.32 4.14 -15.23
CA TYR A 843 -24.26 3.29 -14.66
C TYR A 843 -24.48 1.81 -14.98
N LEU A 844 -23.45 0.98 -14.80
CA LEU A 844 -23.55 -0.47 -15.03
C LEU A 844 -24.28 -1.16 -13.87
N SER A 845 -25.52 -1.59 -14.15
CA SER A 845 -26.33 -2.41 -13.24
C SER A 845 -26.41 -3.84 -13.77
N PHE A 846 -25.52 -4.73 -13.29
CA PHE A 846 -25.38 -6.09 -13.84
C PHE A 846 -26.62 -6.95 -13.61
N ASP A 847 -27.39 -6.67 -12.56
CA ASP A 847 -28.69 -7.26 -12.26
C ASP A 847 -29.78 -6.86 -13.28
N GLN A 848 -29.51 -5.88 -14.14
CA GLN A 848 -30.40 -5.41 -15.20
C GLN A 848 -29.92 -5.80 -16.61
N ILE A 849 -28.73 -6.40 -16.73
CA ILE A 849 -28.16 -6.86 -18.01
C ILE A 849 -28.40 -8.36 -18.14
N ALA A 850 -29.19 -8.77 -19.15
CA ALA A 850 -29.64 -10.16 -19.31
C ALA A 850 -28.48 -11.17 -19.33
N GLU A 851 -27.41 -10.87 -20.04
CA GLU A 851 -26.21 -11.72 -20.13
C GLU A 851 -25.63 -12.06 -18.74
N PHE A 852 -25.45 -11.06 -17.88
CA PHE A 852 -24.89 -11.24 -16.54
C PHE A 852 -25.85 -12.01 -15.62
N ARG A 853 -27.16 -11.70 -15.69
CA ARG A 853 -28.18 -12.41 -14.90
C ARG A 853 -28.27 -13.89 -15.27
N GLU A 854 -28.28 -14.20 -16.55
CA GLU A 854 -28.40 -15.57 -17.05
C GLU A 854 -27.15 -16.39 -16.69
N ALA A 855 -25.96 -15.81 -16.85
CA ALA A 855 -24.72 -16.46 -16.43
C ALA A 855 -24.65 -16.66 -14.90
N ALA A 856 -25.04 -15.66 -14.10
CA ALA A 856 -25.09 -15.77 -12.64
C ALA A 856 -26.09 -16.83 -12.16
N ALA A 857 -27.26 -16.95 -12.81
CA ALA A 857 -28.28 -17.94 -12.46
C ALA A 857 -27.84 -19.38 -12.79
N ASN A 858 -26.97 -19.55 -13.79
CA ASN A 858 -26.44 -20.84 -14.22
C ASN A 858 -25.12 -21.23 -13.53
N ALA A 859 -24.58 -20.36 -12.67
CA ALA A 859 -23.32 -20.61 -11.98
C ALA A 859 -23.44 -21.76 -10.96
N ASN A 860 -22.42 -22.60 -10.88
CA ASN A 860 -22.35 -23.66 -9.86
C ASN A 860 -21.91 -23.07 -8.52
N ILE A 861 -22.88 -22.60 -7.72
CA ILE A 861 -22.62 -21.93 -6.45
C ILE A 861 -22.17 -22.94 -5.38
N PRO A 862 -21.01 -22.75 -4.73
CA PRO A 862 -20.55 -23.64 -3.68
C PRO A 862 -21.43 -23.53 -2.43
N VAL A 863 -21.61 -24.64 -1.72
CA VAL A 863 -22.22 -24.61 -0.38
C VAL A 863 -21.24 -23.98 0.61
N VAL A 864 -21.61 -22.86 1.20
CA VAL A 864 -20.88 -22.18 2.28
C VAL A 864 -21.72 -22.32 3.55
N GLN A 865 -21.09 -22.69 4.68
CA GLN A 865 -21.79 -22.68 5.97
C GLN A 865 -21.99 -21.23 6.42
N ALA A 866 -23.22 -20.92 6.83
CA ALA A 866 -23.64 -19.59 7.28
C ALA A 866 -22.99 -19.19 8.61
#